data_AF-A0A369RQS5-F1
#
_entry.id   AF-A0A369RQS5-F1
#
_cell.length_a   1.000
_cell.length_b   1.000
_cell.length_c   1.000
_cell.angle_alpha   90.00
_cell.angle_beta   90.00
_cell.angle_gamma   90.00
#
_symmetry.space_group_name_H-M   'P 1'
#
loop_
_entity.id
_entity.type
_entity.pdbx_description
1 polymer ?
#
loop_
_entity_poly.entity_id
_entity_poly.type
_entity_poly.pdbx_seq_one_letter_code
_entity_poly.pdbx_strand_id
1 'polypeptide(L)'
;MKAIGLLFVIGTFTSYLVDGHIRLTYPKARQYDFDFLTNLTTKSPCGMPENAMKTTFKTKLITGSNVVVTWHMALSDCGDFKIQLLFLNGSIAYELAPNSNANSNPAKNISIVQNYTISLPKDFSCQHCIIRLIHYGADRNFYPSPYSVWSCADVEIAKFSCHELNCYNDGIINHHCTNNLPLCFCTNNTATGERCQYQYECQNEADCNNNGRCLIINQNYNYPLKQCYCLPGFYGYKCSKVSSLTVAMPDDVSKHTYSELDSNSRIWYKIIRQSNEIEVIHQAKTMSWLGLGWRPRELKQSCQLFPAGAAQGLLISPINSQPNSQTDNKRVNHSMDCMDMVIGSARGNLFRLFDYYSRDRSSPREDSFYQGSDSLTAAVGIEINGITTLRWRRNLVANESSDHNITNSIMDIIYAYDAKLPQSLQFPSGSQSSPRQDNYYDLDELKYHGMTNRGRLSLNFFDDARLHTSACSGSWSTQCGSGECLNQLTWQIYGDGTIHFEMASKTNKWIALGISHDKKMNASDAIVGWYAYNKPTITDRYIINTIPIIDIQDNVYLINGSQINGITTLSFARNLTTTDRISDISLQGCHYFFYGVGGDFDPGTKIISKHPTIPHITSRKICINGSQCLQHKAPKFEKLTLKACSGQWRTGCFNGDCQSRVNWNVYNDGTIHFQMKSKTDKWVALGFSYQEKMPNTDAIVGWYYNSTPTLMDSFIDGYKTPKVDAINDAYLINSSNINGEVTFNFYRHIITGDSQGDTILFGCNHFFLAVGGDFNPDTGILSKHPLKPSITSEIICIFPSICSDDIPPDVGARKDSLVFDNCSGSWITGCDIGICQNQLNWKVYKDGRIEITMASRTDRWIAMGISDDRHMNNSDAIVASFLNDAPTIYDRYLTVNTSNHYAQMDSQYNQNVFLISSSIIDGRATFRFYRNVTTNDTETDISLEGCHYFFFGIGGVFRPGGEITKHWSTPFISSQKICITSSQCLDSPHVNAAHRPDYGNYKLITLIVAALVVLL
;
A
#
# COMPACT_ATOMS: atom_id res chain seq x y z
N MET A 1 42.74 38.89 -21.35
CA MET A 1 41.85 39.77 -20.57
C MET A 1 40.45 39.19 -20.60
N LYS A 2 39.90 38.89 -19.41
CA LYS A 2 38.49 38.74 -19.03
C LYS A 2 37.65 37.62 -19.72
N ALA A 3 36.80 36.85 -19.06
CA ALA A 3 36.52 36.48 -17.66
C ALA A 3 35.16 35.75 -17.67
N ILE A 4 35.07 34.59 -16.98
CA ILE A 4 33.95 34.14 -16.11
C ILE A 4 32.63 33.75 -16.85
N GLY A 5 31.94 32.64 -16.55
CA GLY A 5 31.89 31.92 -15.27
C GLY A 5 31.47 30.46 -15.35
N LEU A 6 32.11 29.71 -14.45
CA LEU A 6 31.76 28.38 -13.97
C LEU A 6 30.49 28.49 -13.12
N LEU A 7 29.41 27.78 -13.48
CA LEU A 7 28.27 27.62 -12.59
C LEU A 7 28.56 26.46 -11.62
N PHE A 8 28.77 26.83 -10.36
CA PHE A 8 28.89 25.94 -9.21
C PHE A 8 27.68 25.01 -9.12
N VAL A 9 27.90 23.70 -9.31
CA VAL A 9 27.04 22.68 -8.69
C VAL A 9 27.41 22.70 -7.21
N ILE A 10 26.61 23.42 -6.41
CA ILE A 10 26.63 23.25 -4.96
C ILE A 10 26.04 21.86 -4.71
N GLY A 11 26.91 20.85 -4.73
CA GLY A 11 26.61 19.58 -4.09
C GLY A 11 26.33 19.90 -2.63
N THR A 12 25.08 19.74 -2.22
CA THR A 12 24.70 19.72 -0.82
C THR A 12 25.39 18.51 -0.19
N PHE A 13 26.63 18.70 0.26
CA PHE A 13 27.22 17.85 1.29
C PHE A 13 26.29 17.98 2.50
N THR A 14 25.43 17.00 2.70
CA THR A 14 24.76 16.81 3.97
C THR A 14 25.85 16.63 5.01
N SER A 15 26.09 17.68 5.79
CA SER A 15 26.97 17.68 6.95
C SER A 15 26.45 16.62 7.93
N TYR A 16 27.09 15.47 7.97
CA TYR A 16 26.84 14.46 8.99
C TYR A 16 27.50 14.96 10.28
N LEU A 17 26.70 15.58 11.14
CA LEU A 17 27.12 16.02 12.47
C LEU A 17 27.38 14.77 13.33
N VAL A 18 28.55 14.71 13.95
CA VAL A 18 28.84 13.76 15.02
C VAL A 18 28.35 14.38 16.32
N ASP A 19 27.21 13.92 16.81
CA ASP A 19 26.65 14.35 18.09
C ASP A 19 27.22 13.45 19.21
N GLY A 20 28.00 14.04 20.12
CA GLY A 20 28.46 13.35 21.34
C GLY A 20 27.43 13.49 22.46
N HIS A 21 27.15 12.40 23.19
CA HIS A 21 26.20 12.40 24.30
C HIS A 21 26.83 11.78 25.55
N ILE A 22 27.12 12.58 26.57
CA ILE A 22 27.71 12.11 27.82
C ILE A 22 27.09 12.76 29.05
N ARG A 23 26.86 11.97 30.10
CA ARG A 23 26.49 12.50 31.43
C ARG A 23 27.05 11.64 32.54
N LEU A 24 27.58 12.27 33.58
CA LEU A 24 28.12 11.58 34.75
C LEU A 24 26.99 10.86 35.49
N THR A 25 27.20 9.59 35.82
CA THR A 25 26.33 8.81 36.70
C THR A 25 26.92 8.76 38.12
N TYR A 26 28.25 8.71 38.24
CA TYR A 26 28.95 8.93 39.50
C TYR A 26 30.32 9.63 39.29
N PRO A 27 30.68 10.65 40.08
CA PRO A 27 29.86 11.37 41.06
C PRO A 27 28.58 11.96 40.44
N LYS A 28 27.57 12.23 41.26
CA LYS A 28 26.24 12.61 40.78
C LYS A 28 26.31 13.91 39.98
N ALA A 29 25.88 13.88 38.72
CA ALA A 29 25.85 15.05 37.85
C ALA A 29 24.96 16.16 38.41
N ARG A 30 25.24 17.40 37.99
CA ARG A 30 24.33 18.54 38.18
C ARG A 30 22.98 18.22 37.57
N GLN A 31 21.92 18.46 38.34
CA GLN A 31 20.57 18.46 37.78
C GLN A 31 20.37 19.75 36.97
N TYR A 32 19.78 19.73 35.78
CA TYR A 32 19.39 18.56 34.98
C TYR A 32 20.60 17.95 34.27
N ASP A 33 20.74 16.64 34.33
CA ASP A 33 21.90 15.90 33.81
C ASP A 33 21.79 15.61 32.31
N PHE A 34 21.54 16.66 31.52
CA PHE A 34 21.47 16.59 30.06
C PHE A 34 22.77 16.03 29.48
N ASP A 35 22.65 15.09 28.53
CA ASP A 35 23.82 14.46 27.92
C ASP A 35 24.32 15.19 26.66
N PHE A 36 23.60 16.19 26.17
CA PHE A 36 23.98 16.99 25.01
C PHE A 36 24.35 18.44 25.37
N LEU A 37 25.29 18.61 26.31
CA LEU A 37 25.80 19.93 26.72
C LEU A 37 27.09 20.24 25.97
N THR A 38 26.98 20.98 24.86
CA THR A 38 28.10 21.26 23.96
C THR A 38 28.80 22.58 24.29
N ASN A 39 30.07 22.70 23.90
CA ASN A 39 30.81 23.97 23.93
C ASN A 39 30.31 25.02 22.93
N LEU A 40 29.48 24.64 21.96
CA LEU A 40 28.89 25.53 20.97
C LEU A 40 27.55 26.13 21.44
N THR A 41 26.84 25.44 22.33
CA THR A 41 25.48 25.80 22.73
C THR A 41 25.33 26.11 24.20
N THR A 42 26.29 25.76 25.06
CA THR A 42 26.18 25.92 26.51
C THR A 42 27.39 26.62 27.14
N LYS A 43 27.21 27.25 28.31
CA LYS A 43 28.30 28.01 28.94
C LYS A 43 29.34 27.09 29.59
N SER A 44 30.62 27.37 29.35
CA SER A 44 31.73 26.81 30.13
C SER A 44 31.57 27.14 31.63
N PRO A 45 32.02 26.28 32.56
CA PRO A 45 32.70 25.00 32.31
C PRO A 45 31.77 23.78 32.15
N CYS A 46 30.48 23.92 32.46
CA CYS A 46 29.60 22.77 32.72
C CYS A 46 28.29 22.75 31.92
N GLY A 47 27.92 23.84 31.27
CA GLY A 47 26.62 24.03 30.60
C GLY A 47 25.41 24.12 31.55
N MET A 48 25.49 23.54 32.74
CA MET A 48 24.43 23.53 33.74
C MET A 48 24.81 24.28 35.02
N PRO A 49 23.90 25.12 35.56
CA PRO A 49 24.13 25.80 36.83
C PRO A 49 24.06 24.82 38.00
N GLU A 50 24.77 25.13 39.09
CA GLU A 50 24.86 24.28 40.29
C GLU A 50 23.56 24.16 41.10
N ASN A 51 22.62 25.08 40.88
CA ASN A 51 21.41 25.24 41.67
C ASN A 51 20.15 25.27 40.78
N ALA A 52 20.16 24.56 39.65
CA ALA A 52 19.00 24.51 38.74
C ALA A 52 17.69 24.08 39.45
N MET A 53 17.78 23.27 40.51
CA MET A 53 16.63 22.90 41.36
C MET A 53 16.63 23.57 42.74
N LYS A 54 17.26 24.75 42.90
CA LYS A 54 17.43 25.48 44.18
C LYS A 54 18.22 24.74 45.28
N THR A 55 18.62 23.49 45.06
CA THR A 55 19.46 22.69 45.95
C THR A 55 20.73 22.26 45.22
N THR A 56 21.88 22.34 45.90
CA THR A 56 23.16 21.84 45.38
C THR A 56 23.59 20.60 46.15
N PHE A 57 23.72 19.49 45.45
CA PHE A 57 24.23 18.25 46.02
C PHE A 57 25.73 18.13 45.76
N LYS A 58 26.51 17.89 46.81
CA LYS A 58 27.97 17.69 46.71
C LYS A 58 28.33 16.26 47.06
N THR A 59 28.98 15.55 46.15
CA THR A 59 29.57 14.26 46.46
C THR A 59 30.84 14.46 47.29
N LYS A 60 30.83 14.00 48.54
CA LYS A 60 32.02 13.97 49.39
C LYS A 60 32.98 12.86 48.97
N LEU A 61 34.23 13.21 48.75
CA LEU A 61 35.31 12.32 48.32
C LEU A 61 36.53 12.49 49.24
N ILE A 62 37.25 11.41 49.50
CA ILE A 62 38.41 11.41 50.40
C ILE A 62 39.65 11.87 49.62
N THR A 63 40.40 12.83 50.15
CA THR A 63 41.67 13.26 49.55
C THR A 63 42.66 12.09 49.41
N GLY A 64 43.39 12.00 48.30
CA GLY A 64 44.30 10.90 48.03
C GLY A 64 43.67 9.54 47.67
N SER A 65 42.34 9.40 47.68
CA SER A 65 41.66 8.13 47.36
C SER A 65 41.52 7.89 45.86
N ASN A 66 41.30 6.64 45.47
CA ASN A 66 40.86 6.29 44.13
C ASN A 66 39.34 6.38 44.03
N VAL A 67 38.83 6.92 42.92
CA VAL A 67 37.40 7.07 42.66
C VAL A 67 37.09 6.51 41.29
N VAL A 68 36.16 5.56 41.21
CA VAL A 68 35.65 5.06 39.93
C VAL A 68 34.60 6.05 39.43
N VAL A 69 34.96 6.88 38.46
CA VAL A 69 34.03 7.79 37.78
C VAL A 69 33.26 6.98 36.74
N THR A 70 31.95 7.11 36.70
CA THR A 70 31.07 6.43 35.75
C THR A 70 30.19 7.42 35.01
N TRP A 71 29.85 7.12 33.76
CA TRP A 71 29.01 7.97 32.92
C TRP A 71 28.14 7.17 31.96
N HIS A 72 26.98 7.74 31.64
CA HIS A 72 26.16 7.32 30.52
C HIS A 72 26.72 7.90 29.22
N MET A 73 26.68 7.10 28.16
CA MET A 73 27.03 7.49 26.80
C MET A 73 25.97 6.94 25.84
N ALA A 74 25.29 7.82 25.09
CA ALA A 74 24.20 7.41 24.20
C ALA A 74 24.70 6.85 22.87
N LEU A 75 25.86 7.32 22.40
CA LEU A 75 26.47 6.91 21.14
C LEU A 75 27.89 6.39 21.37
N SER A 76 28.20 5.19 20.88
CA SER A 76 29.58 4.69 20.84
C SER A 76 30.39 5.55 19.85
N ASP A 77 31.19 6.49 20.34
CA ASP A 77 32.09 7.31 19.53
C ASP A 77 33.56 6.98 19.83
N CYS A 78 34.44 7.07 18.83
CA CYS A 78 35.89 6.85 18.98
C CYS A 78 36.62 8.04 19.63
N GLY A 79 35.87 8.97 20.24
CA GLY A 79 36.36 10.20 20.83
C GLY A 79 37.20 9.99 22.10
N ASP A 80 38.19 10.86 22.30
CA ASP A 80 38.96 10.92 23.55
C ASP A 80 38.07 11.47 24.68
N PHE A 81 38.35 11.11 25.93
CA PHE A 81 37.75 11.75 27.11
C PHE A 81 38.81 12.36 28.02
N LYS A 82 38.40 13.37 28.81
CA LYS A 82 39.20 13.96 29.90
C LYS A 82 38.35 14.08 31.16
N ILE A 83 38.98 13.84 32.30
CA ILE A 83 38.37 14.10 33.61
C ILE A 83 39.24 15.14 34.32
N GLN A 84 38.62 16.23 34.74
CA GLN A 84 39.27 17.36 35.38
C GLN A 84 38.66 17.65 36.74
N LEU A 85 39.50 18.11 37.66
CA LEU A 85 39.08 18.74 38.91
C LEU A 85 39.21 20.25 38.74
N LEU A 86 38.11 20.98 38.95
CA LEU A 86 38.05 22.43 38.83
C LEU A 86 37.75 23.06 40.20
N PHE A 87 38.24 24.27 40.41
CA PHE A 87 37.73 25.14 41.46
C PHE A 87 36.32 25.65 41.10
N LEU A 88 35.58 26.17 42.08
CA LEU A 88 34.22 26.69 41.88
C LEU A 88 34.12 27.78 40.79
N ASN A 89 35.17 28.59 40.64
CA ASN A 89 35.27 29.62 39.59
C ASN A 89 35.51 29.05 38.18
N GLY A 90 35.61 27.73 38.03
CA GLY A 90 35.82 27.04 36.77
C GLY A 90 37.28 26.91 36.32
N SER A 91 38.26 27.42 37.09
CA SER A 91 39.67 27.21 36.77
C SER A 91 40.09 25.76 37.07
N ILE A 92 40.97 25.22 36.24
CA ILE A 92 41.45 23.84 36.38
C ILE A 92 42.38 23.76 37.59
N ALA A 93 42.04 22.90 38.54
CA ALA A 93 42.90 22.54 39.66
C ALA A 93 43.84 21.39 39.27
N TYR A 94 43.29 20.31 38.69
CA TYR A 94 44.05 19.13 38.26
C TYR A 94 43.44 18.48 37.01
N GLU A 95 44.31 17.94 36.16
CA GLU A 95 43.96 17.00 35.08
C GLU A 95 44.02 15.57 35.67
N LEU A 96 42.87 14.95 35.91
CA LEU A 96 42.78 13.66 36.62
C LEU A 96 42.81 12.45 35.68
N ALA A 97 42.38 12.61 34.42
CA ALA A 97 42.48 11.58 33.40
C ALA A 97 42.58 12.17 31.99
N PRO A 98 43.33 11.54 31.07
CA PRO A 98 44.13 10.31 31.27
C PRO A 98 45.45 10.57 32.03
N ASN A 99 45.94 9.59 32.80
CA ASN A 99 47.15 9.70 33.63
C ASN A 99 48.38 10.15 32.81
N SER A 100 48.92 11.34 33.10
CA SER A 100 50.10 11.91 32.42
C SER A 100 51.43 11.18 32.69
N ASN A 101 51.44 10.14 33.55
CA ASN A 101 52.62 9.34 33.88
C ASN A 101 52.81 8.11 32.99
N ALA A 102 51.93 7.89 32.01
CA ALA A 102 52.16 6.93 30.94
C ALA A 102 52.65 7.72 29.71
N ASN A 103 53.84 7.41 29.20
CA ASN A 103 54.32 7.80 27.87
C ASN A 103 53.48 7.15 26.74
N SER A 104 52.19 7.03 26.93
CA SER A 104 51.23 6.56 25.94
C SER A 104 50.32 7.74 25.60
N ASN A 105 50.11 7.94 24.30
CA ASN A 105 49.05 8.78 23.73
C ASN A 105 47.77 8.81 24.61
N PRO A 106 46.95 9.90 24.57
CA PRO A 106 45.57 9.82 25.06
C PRO A 106 44.98 8.52 24.54
N ALA A 107 44.31 7.74 25.41
CA ALA A 107 43.97 6.36 25.14
C ALA A 107 43.20 6.24 23.82
N LYS A 108 43.94 6.00 22.73
CA LYS A 108 43.41 5.98 21.37
C LYS A 108 42.47 4.78 21.28
N ASN A 109 41.27 5.01 20.76
CA ASN A 109 40.25 3.98 20.53
C ASN A 109 39.75 3.27 21.79
N ILE A 110 38.98 3.94 22.64
CA ILE A 110 38.06 3.22 23.53
C ILE A 110 36.62 3.70 23.38
N SER A 111 36.00 3.26 22.28
CA SER A 111 34.67 3.70 21.83
C SER A 111 33.48 3.27 22.70
N ILE A 112 33.75 2.59 23.82
CA ILE A 112 32.74 1.97 24.68
C ILE A 112 32.97 2.20 26.18
N VAL A 113 34.00 2.96 26.57
CA VAL A 113 34.32 3.17 27.99
C VAL A 113 33.26 4.06 28.63
N GLN A 114 32.71 3.57 29.73
CA GLN A 114 31.70 4.25 30.55
C GLN A 114 32.12 4.36 32.03
N ASN A 115 33.36 3.95 32.34
CA ASN A 115 33.95 4.12 33.66
C ASN A 115 35.46 4.33 33.59
N TYR A 116 36.02 5.07 34.54
CA TYR A 116 37.46 5.24 34.67
C TYR A 116 37.83 5.53 36.13
N THR A 117 38.86 4.86 36.63
CA THR A 117 39.38 5.08 37.98
C THR A 117 40.37 6.24 37.98
N ILE A 118 40.02 7.33 38.66
CA ILE A 118 40.90 8.48 38.90
C ILE A 118 41.53 8.40 40.30
N SER A 119 42.71 8.98 40.47
CA SER A 119 43.33 9.17 41.78
C SER A 119 43.23 10.65 42.18
N LEU A 120 42.61 10.93 43.33
CA LEU A 120 42.52 12.30 43.83
C LEU A 120 43.89 12.77 44.38
N PRO A 121 44.24 14.06 44.24
CA PRO A 121 45.50 14.57 44.75
C PRO A 121 45.61 14.39 46.27
N LYS A 122 46.79 13.99 46.75
CA LYS A 122 47.07 13.90 48.19
C LYS A 122 47.11 15.30 48.81
N ASP A 123 46.58 15.41 50.03
CA ASP A 123 46.54 16.64 50.82
C ASP A 123 45.83 17.84 50.15
N PHE A 124 45.07 17.58 49.09
CA PHE A 124 44.16 18.57 48.51
C PHE A 124 42.83 18.56 49.26
N SER A 125 42.35 19.73 49.66
CA SER A 125 41.03 19.90 50.25
C SER A 125 40.27 21.05 49.58
N CYS A 126 38.97 20.88 49.39
CA CYS A 126 38.10 21.86 48.80
C CYS A 126 36.65 21.63 49.26
N GLN A 127 36.04 22.67 49.83
CA GLN A 127 34.65 22.66 50.30
C GLN A 127 33.62 22.70 49.16
N HIS A 128 34.05 23.11 47.97
CA HIS A 128 33.23 23.16 46.76
C HIS A 128 34.11 23.19 45.52
N CYS A 129 34.29 22.03 44.90
CA CYS A 129 34.96 21.88 43.62
C CYS A 129 34.06 21.12 42.65
N ILE A 130 34.50 21.03 41.40
CA ILE A 130 33.72 20.44 40.31
C ILE A 130 34.57 19.36 39.66
N ILE A 131 34.02 18.15 39.53
CA ILE A 131 34.58 17.15 38.61
C ILE A 131 33.88 17.33 37.27
N ARG A 132 34.67 17.57 36.22
CA ARG A 132 34.20 17.74 34.85
C ARG A 132 34.68 16.59 33.98
N LEU A 133 33.74 15.90 33.34
CA LEU A 133 33.98 14.99 32.22
C LEU A 133 33.85 15.77 30.92
N ILE A 134 34.83 15.65 30.03
CA ILE A 134 34.79 16.18 28.66
C ILE A 134 34.96 15.00 27.71
N HIS A 135 34.12 14.94 26.69
CA HIS A 135 34.28 14.03 25.57
C HIS A 135 34.42 14.82 24.26
N TYR A 136 35.45 14.48 23.47
CA TYR A 136 35.77 15.14 22.21
C TYR A 136 35.25 14.28 21.06
N GLY A 137 34.45 14.86 20.16
CA GLY A 137 33.97 14.12 18.98
C GLY A 137 35.14 13.64 18.11
N ALA A 138 35.01 12.46 17.51
CA ALA A 138 36.10 11.81 16.77
C ALA A 138 36.62 12.57 15.53
N ASP A 139 35.93 13.61 15.04
CA ASP A 139 36.28 14.27 13.78
C ASP A 139 36.83 15.70 13.98
N ARG A 140 38.16 15.82 14.10
CA ARG A 140 38.88 17.10 14.31
C ARG A 140 38.88 18.02 13.07
N ASN A 141 38.32 17.59 11.94
CA ASN A 141 38.49 18.27 10.64
C ASN A 141 37.33 19.19 10.22
N PHE A 142 36.20 19.22 10.93
CA PHE A 142 34.99 19.90 10.42
C PHE A 142 34.61 21.21 11.13
N TYR A 143 35.17 21.49 12.32
CA TYR A 143 34.91 22.73 13.05
C TYR A 143 36.19 23.57 13.23
N PRO A 144 36.10 24.91 13.16
CA PRO A 144 37.23 25.81 13.47
C PRO A 144 37.67 25.77 14.94
N SER A 145 36.91 25.09 15.82
CA SER A 145 37.22 24.77 17.21
C SER A 145 36.84 23.31 17.48
N PRO A 146 37.60 22.53 18.27
CA PRO A 146 37.23 21.14 18.58
C PRO A 146 35.84 21.08 19.23
N TYR A 147 34.93 20.31 18.64
CA TYR A 147 33.62 20.02 19.20
C TYR A 147 33.79 19.16 20.47
N SER A 148 33.24 19.63 21.60
CA SER A 148 33.25 18.86 22.83
C SER A 148 31.93 18.98 23.57
N VAL A 149 31.57 17.88 24.22
CA VAL A 149 30.48 17.81 25.19
C VAL A 149 31.03 17.63 26.58
N TRP A 150 30.33 18.17 27.59
CA TRP A 150 30.77 18.12 28.97
C TRP A 150 29.65 17.72 29.93
N SER A 151 30.05 17.11 31.04
CA SER A 151 29.17 16.85 32.18
C SER A 151 29.91 17.17 33.47
N CYS A 152 29.23 17.77 34.43
CA CYS A 152 29.83 18.17 35.70
C CYS A 152 29.11 17.58 36.90
N ALA A 153 29.87 17.29 37.96
CA ALA A 153 29.39 16.94 39.27
C ALA A 153 30.04 17.86 40.32
N ASP A 154 29.23 18.38 41.24
CA ASP A 154 29.75 19.16 42.38
C ASP A 154 30.25 18.20 43.46
N VAL A 155 31.45 18.46 43.98
CA VAL A 155 32.13 17.60 44.93
C VAL A 155 32.75 18.39 46.07
N GLU A 156 32.92 17.70 47.20
CA GLU A 156 33.65 18.18 48.36
C GLU A 156 34.80 17.21 48.61
N ILE A 157 36.03 17.70 48.70
CA ILE A 157 37.22 16.86 48.89
C ILE A 157 37.88 17.25 50.20
N ALA A 158 38.03 16.32 51.13
CA ALA A 158 38.71 16.55 52.40
C ALA A 158 39.20 15.23 53.00
N LYS A 159 39.79 15.28 54.21
CA LYS A 159 40.05 14.10 55.03
C LYS A 159 38.79 13.73 55.79
N PHE A 160 37.79 13.19 55.09
CA PHE A 160 36.56 12.70 55.71
C PHE A 160 36.78 11.37 56.40
N SER A 161 36.20 11.21 57.59
CA SER A 161 35.91 9.89 58.13
C SER A 161 34.77 9.24 57.33
N CYS A 162 34.67 7.90 57.38
CA CYS A 162 33.62 7.18 56.66
C CYS A 162 32.19 7.60 57.09
N HIS A 163 32.01 8.10 58.31
CA HIS A 163 30.75 8.60 58.86
C HIS A 163 30.31 9.95 58.29
N GLU A 164 31.20 10.66 57.61
CA GLU A 164 30.90 11.97 57.02
C GLU A 164 30.53 11.88 55.54
N LEU A 165 30.74 10.72 54.90
CA LEU A 165 30.46 10.48 53.49
C LEU A 165 28.95 10.41 53.21
N ASN A 166 28.53 10.88 52.05
CA ASN A 166 27.14 10.71 51.59
C ASN A 166 26.83 9.25 51.22
N CYS A 167 25.62 8.82 51.55
CA CYS A 167 24.95 7.69 50.90
C CYS A 167 23.86 8.24 49.96
N TYR A 168 23.58 7.50 48.89
CA TYR A 168 22.57 7.86 47.88
C TYR A 168 21.33 7.00 48.05
N ASN A 169 20.22 7.38 47.40
CA ASN A 169 19.00 6.57 47.32
C ASN A 169 18.53 6.03 48.69
N ASP A 170 18.47 6.92 49.69
CA ASP A 170 18.09 6.64 51.08
C ASP A 170 18.97 5.62 51.83
N GLY A 171 20.19 5.38 51.33
CA GLY A 171 21.19 4.58 52.01
C GLY A 171 21.61 5.20 53.34
N ILE A 172 21.90 4.34 54.31
CA ILE A 172 22.38 4.74 55.65
C ILE A 172 23.85 4.34 55.75
N ILE A 173 24.68 5.15 56.38
CA ILE A 173 26.08 4.80 56.63
C ILE A 173 26.13 3.57 57.55
N ASN A 174 26.89 2.55 57.17
CA ASN A 174 27.07 1.37 57.99
C ASN A 174 27.85 1.71 59.27
N HIS A 175 27.30 1.34 60.44
CA HIS A 175 27.93 1.55 61.74
C HIS A 175 29.32 0.90 61.89
N HIS A 176 29.66 -0.07 61.03
CA HIS A 176 30.97 -0.72 60.97
C HIS A 176 31.86 -0.21 59.83
N CYS A 177 31.61 0.98 59.29
CA CYS A 177 32.46 1.53 58.24
C CYS A 177 33.90 1.66 58.72
N THR A 178 34.84 1.19 57.91
CA THR A 178 36.29 1.33 58.17
C THR A 178 36.89 2.28 57.14
N ASN A 179 38.05 2.86 57.46
CA ASN A 179 38.69 3.91 56.66
C ASN A 179 38.95 3.58 55.17
N ASN A 180 38.77 2.33 54.73
CA ASN A 180 39.12 1.86 53.38
C ASN A 180 37.99 1.18 52.57
N LEU A 181 36.76 1.05 53.10
CA LEU A 181 35.64 0.44 52.36
C LEU A 181 34.36 1.27 52.61
N PRO A 182 33.79 1.93 51.59
CA PRO A 182 32.54 2.65 51.76
C PRO A 182 31.44 1.59 51.85
N LEU A 183 30.86 1.42 53.02
CA LEU A 183 29.61 0.66 53.14
C LEU A 183 28.50 1.62 53.54
N CYS A 184 27.75 2.07 52.54
CA CYS A 184 26.36 2.41 52.77
C CYS A 184 25.55 1.11 52.83
N PHE A 185 24.69 0.98 53.84
CA PHE A 185 23.63 -0.01 53.84
C PHE A 185 22.46 0.56 53.01
N CYS A 186 22.21 -0.06 51.86
CA CYS A 186 21.10 0.32 50.99
C CYS A 186 19.80 -0.21 51.59
N THR A 187 19.06 0.67 52.27
CA THR A 187 17.77 0.36 52.90
C THR A 187 16.73 -0.02 51.84
N ASN A 188 16.79 0.63 50.69
CA ASN A 188 16.00 0.31 49.51
C ASN A 188 16.65 -0.87 48.76
N ASN A 189 15.91 -1.97 48.61
CA ASN A 189 16.35 -3.17 47.90
C ASN A 189 16.72 -2.92 46.42
N THR A 190 16.19 -1.86 45.81
CA THR A 190 16.48 -1.48 44.43
C THR A 190 17.75 -0.64 44.28
N ALA A 191 18.32 -0.12 45.37
CA ALA A 191 19.58 0.62 45.35
C ALA A 191 20.79 -0.32 45.48
N THR A 192 21.88 0.01 44.79
CA THR A 192 23.10 -0.82 44.73
C THR A 192 24.37 0.02 44.57
N GLY A 193 25.53 -0.64 44.70
CA GLY A 193 26.84 -0.01 44.77
C GLY A 193 27.26 0.32 46.20
N GLU A 194 28.56 0.55 46.39
CA GLU A 194 29.17 0.79 47.71
C GLU A 194 28.58 1.99 48.48
N ARG A 195 28.05 2.97 47.75
CA ARG A 195 27.38 4.16 48.30
C ARG A 195 25.88 4.19 48.01
N CYS A 196 25.30 3.08 47.54
CA CYS A 196 23.93 3.02 47.03
C CYS A 196 23.70 3.98 45.85
N GLN A 197 24.76 4.32 45.11
CA GLN A 197 24.76 5.35 44.05
C GLN A 197 24.04 4.93 42.77
N TYR A 198 23.76 3.64 42.63
CA TYR A 198 23.04 3.11 41.48
C TYR A 198 21.67 2.62 41.92
N GLN A 199 20.71 2.63 41.00
CA GLN A 199 19.33 2.23 41.29
C GLN A 199 18.77 1.41 40.13
N TYR A 200 18.15 0.28 40.46
CA TYR A 200 17.26 -0.46 39.58
C TYR A 200 15.83 0.06 39.76
N GLU A 201 14.95 -0.23 38.80
CA GLU A 201 13.53 0.02 39.04
C GLU A 201 12.93 -1.06 39.96
N CYS A 202 13.42 -2.30 39.85
CA CYS A 202 12.92 -3.46 40.59
C CYS A 202 14.04 -4.49 40.87
N GLN A 203 13.82 -5.35 41.86
CA GLN A 203 14.59 -6.57 42.09
C GLN A 203 13.78 -7.84 41.84
N ASN A 204 12.48 -7.79 42.17
CA ASN A 204 11.55 -8.90 42.05
C ASN A 204 10.16 -8.39 41.61
N GLU A 205 9.21 -9.31 41.45
CA GLU A 205 7.85 -9.00 40.96
C GLU A 205 7.02 -8.18 41.96
N ALA A 206 7.30 -8.28 43.26
CA ALA A 206 6.59 -7.49 44.28
C ALA A 206 6.93 -6.00 44.16
N ASP A 207 8.15 -5.66 43.74
CA ASP A 207 8.52 -4.27 43.42
C ASP A 207 7.74 -3.71 42.23
N CYS A 208 7.16 -4.58 41.39
CA CYS A 208 6.27 -4.25 40.27
C CYS A 208 4.79 -4.44 40.64
N ASN A 209 4.44 -4.28 41.93
CA ASN A 209 3.10 -4.44 42.50
C ASN A 209 2.45 -5.82 42.25
N ASN A 210 3.24 -6.85 41.90
CA ASN A 210 2.77 -8.14 41.37
C ASN A 210 1.87 -8.04 40.12
N ASN A 211 1.76 -6.85 39.53
CA ASN A 211 1.02 -6.56 38.30
C ASN A 211 1.92 -6.63 37.06
N GLY A 212 3.16 -7.08 37.24
CA GLY A 212 4.19 -7.12 36.22
C GLY A 212 5.33 -8.08 36.58
N ARG A 213 6.39 -8.00 35.77
CA ARG A 213 7.62 -8.78 35.91
C ARG A 213 8.81 -7.84 35.98
N CYS A 214 9.78 -8.20 36.81
CA CYS A 214 11.06 -7.50 36.87
C CYS A 214 12.04 -8.12 35.88
N LEU A 215 12.34 -7.42 34.80
CA LEU A 215 13.16 -7.92 33.70
C LEU A 215 14.54 -7.27 33.69
N ILE A 216 15.56 -8.02 33.29
CA ILE A 216 16.89 -7.49 33.01
C ILE A 216 16.86 -6.87 31.60
N ILE A 217 17.20 -5.59 31.51
CA ILE A 217 17.23 -4.82 30.25
C ILE A 217 18.65 -4.46 29.81
N ASN A 218 19.58 -4.26 30.75
CA ASN A 218 20.97 -3.93 30.44
C ASN A 218 21.92 -4.89 31.17
N GLN A 219 23.09 -5.15 30.58
CA GLN A 219 24.06 -6.09 31.14
C GLN A 219 25.23 -5.42 31.88
N ASN A 220 25.63 -4.19 31.52
CA ASN A 220 26.83 -3.55 32.08
C ASN A 220 26.70 -2.02 32.25
N TYR A 221 26.91 -1.53 33.48
CA TYR A 221 27.12 -0.12 33.89
C TYR A 221 26.14 0.97 33.40
N ASN A 222 25.08 0.62 32.65
CA ASN A 222 24.01 1.53 32.27
C ASN A 222 22.75 1.31 33.12
N TYR A 223 22.72 1.91 34.31
CA TYR A 223 21.59 1.78 35.22
C TYR A 223 20.35 2.55 34.73
N PRO A 224 19.14 2.04 34.97
CA PRO A 224 18.83 0.79 35.70
C PRO A 224 19.06 -0.47 34.85
N LEU A 225 19.66 -1.52 35.44
CA LEU A 225 19.84 -2.81 34.75
C LEU A 225 18.57 -3.67 34.76
N LYS A 226 17.67 -3.42 35.71
CA LYS A 226 16.39 -4.11 35.85
C LYS A 226 15.22 -3.13 35.85
N GLN A 227 14.17 -3.47 35.11
CA GLN A 227 12.99 -2.65 34.89
C GLN A 227 11.69 -3.44 35.01
N CYS A 228 10.60 -2.79 35.45
CA CYS A 228 9.28 -3.42 35.49
C CYS A 228 8.64 -3.42 34.10
N TYR A 229 8.11 -4.56 33.69
CA TYR A 229 7.21 -4.69 32.54
C TYR A 229 5.86 -5.20 33.04
N CYS A 230 4.79 -4.49 32.69
CA CYS A 230 3.46 -4.68 33.21
C CYS A 230 2.67 -5.72 32.41
N LEU A 231 1.77 -6.42 33.10
CA LEU A 231 0.76 -7.27 32.49
C LEU A 231 -0.34 -6.40 31.84
N PRO A 232 -1.03 -6.88 30.79
CA PRO A 232 -2.15 -6.17 30.21
C PRO A 232 -3.20 -5.83 31.26
N GLY A 233 -3.72 -4.59 31.23
CA GLY A 233 -4.59 -4.06 32.28
C GLY A 233 -3.85 -3.24 33.36
N PHE A 234 -2.52 -3.17 33.33
CA PHE A 234 -1.72 -2.32 34.24
C PHE A 234 -0.64 -1.55 33.48
N TYR A 235 -0.27 -0.37 33.96
CA TYR A 235 0.77 0.48 33.36
C TYR A 235 1.38 1.46 34.38
N GLY A 236 2.26 2.35 33.92
CA GLY A 236 2.90 3.38 34.73
C GLY A 236 4.05 2.83 35.58
N TYR A 237 4.67 3.71 36.37
CA TYR A 237 5.87 3.38 37.14
C TYR A 237 5.58 2.22 38.10
N LYS A 238 6.39 1.16 38.03
CA LYS A 238 6.21 -0.08 38.80
C LYS A 238 4.84 -0.76 38.62
N CYS A 239 4.15 -0.55 37.49
CA CYS A 239 2.83 -1.13 37.22
C CYS A 239 1.75 -0.76 38.26
N SER A 240 1.83 0.47 38.76
CA SER A 240 0.97 0.99 39.82
C SER A 240 -0.38 1.52 39.33
N LYS A 241 -0.53 1.83 38.02
CA LYS A 241 -1.77 2.34 37.44
C LYS A 241 -2.57 1.22 36.78
N VAL A 242 -3.90 1.31 36.85
CA VAL A 242 -4.83 0.40 36.17
C VAL A 242 -5.19 0.94 34.80
N SER A 243 -5.05 0.10 33.78
CA SER A 243 -5.39 0.42 32.39
C SER A 243 -6.78 -0.08 32.02
N SER A 244 -7.57 0.76 31.36
CA SER A 244 -8.80 0.32 30.68
C SER A 244 -8.53 -0.44 29.37
N LEU A 245 -7.27 -0.52 28.94
CA LEU A 245 -6.84 -1.21 27.74
C LEU A 245 -6.16 -2.53 28.09
N THR A 246 -6.62 -3.62 27.49
CA THR A 246 -6.05 -4.97 27.63
C THR A 246 -5.58 -5.57 26.32
N VAL A 247 -5.92 -4.94 25.18
CA VAL A 247 -5.58 -5.39 23.83
C VAL A 247 -4.91 -4.25 23.06
N ALA A 248 -3.68 -4.49 22.61
CA ALA A 248 -2.87 -3.51 21.88
C ALA A 248 -3.40 -3.25 20.47
N MET A 249 -3.78 -4.29 19.72
CA MET A 249 -4.42 -4.17 18.41
C MET A 249 -5.83 -4.76 18.46
N PRO A 250 -6.89 -3.92 18.52
CA PRO A 250 -8.28 -4.39 18.48
C PRO A 250 -8.63 -5.06 17.16
N ASP A 251 -9.62 -5.97 17.18
CA ASP A 251 -10.17 -6.58 15.97
C ASP A 251 -10.83 -5.55 15.03
N ASP A 252 -11.34 -4.46 15.60
CA ASP A 252 -11.96 -3.36 14.87
C ASP A 252 -11.25 -2.02 15.14
N VAL A 253 -10.53 -1.54 14.12
CA VAL A 253 -9.87 -0.22 14.09
C VAL A 253 -10.58 0.79 13.19
N SER A 254 -11.82 0.51 12.79
CA SER A 254 -12.65 1.34 11.91
C SER A 254 -12.82 2.80 12.32
N LYS A 255 -12.88 3.02 13.63
CA LYS A 255 -13.07 4.33 14.25
C LYS A 255 -11.76 5.10 14.37
N HIS A 256 -10.64 4.48 14.01
CA HIS A 256 -9.35 5.13 13.98
C HIS A 256 -9.03 5.59 12.57
N THR A 257 -8.40 6.75 12.53
CA THR A 257 -7.56 7.15 11.42
C THR A 257 -6.39 6.18 11.27
N TYR A 258 -5.98 5.86 10.05
CA TYR A 258 -4.68 5.26 9.74
C TYR A 258 -3.70 6.28 9.17
N SER A 259 -2.43 6.19 9.56
CA SER A 259 -1.32 6.88 8.89
C SER A 259 -0.10 5.98 8.84
N GLU A 260 0.47 5.79 7.65
CA GLU A 260 1.79 5.21 7.49
C GLU A 260 2.84 6.28 7.84
N LEU A 261 3.80 5.92 8.69
CA LEU A 261 4.91 6.79 9.07
C LEU A 261 6.12 6.51 8.16
N ASP A 262 6.43 5.22 7.98
CA ASP A 262 7.29 4.67 6.93
C ASP A 262 6.96 3.19 6.66
N SER A 263 7.78 2.52 5.84
CA SER A 263 7.61 1.13 5.43
C SER A 263 7.63 0.10 6.59
N ASN A 264 8.07 0.50 7.79
CA ASN A 264 8.18 -0.34 8.97
C ASN A 264 7.43 0.22 10.18
N SER A 265 6.88 1.42 10.12
CA SER A 265 6.22 2.11 11.24
C SER A 265 4.91 2.77 10.80
N ARG A 266 3.87 2.61 11.62
CA ARG A 266 2.50 3.06 11.31
C ARG A 266 1.70 3.35 12.57
N ILE A 267 0.75 4.26 12.45
CA ILE A 267 -0.13 4.65 13.56
C ILE A 267 -1.59 4.53 13.17
N TRP A 268 -2.41 4.21 14.17
CA TRP A 268 -3.84 4.43 14.16
C TRP A 268 -4.21 5.37 15.29
N TYR A 269 -5.04 6.38 15.05
CA TYR A 269 -5.43 7.29 16.12
C TYR A 269 -6.88 7.76 16.01
N LYS A 270 -7.47 8.16 17.14
CA LYS A 270 -8.78 8.81 17.15
C LYS A 270 -8.93 9.76 18.34
N ILE A 271 -9.73 10.80 18.13
CA ILE A 271 -10.17 11.71 19.19
C ILE A 271 -11.42 11.13 19.85
N ILE A 272 -11.34 10.83 21.14
CA ILE A 272 -12.45 10.38 21.98
C ILE A 272 -13.09 11.63 22.61
N ARG A 273 -14.10 12.17 21.92
CA ARG A 273 -14.74 13.44 22.32
C ARG A 273 -15.41 13.40 23.70
N GLN A 274 -15.90 12.23 24.11
CA GLN A 274 -16.60 12.06 25.38
C GLN A 274 -15.68 12.25 26.60
N SER A 275 -14.42 11.81 26.50
CA SER A 275 -13.41 11.93 27.55
C SER A 275 -12.39 13.02 27.28
N ASN A 276 -12.46 13.71 26.14
CA ASN A 276 -11.47 14.70 25.70
C ASN A 276 -10.04 14.10 25.64
N GLU A 277 -9.94 12.90 25.09
CA GLU A 277 -8.69 12.15 24.95
C GLU A 277 -8.34 11.89 23.49
N ILE A 278 -7.07 11.62 23.22
CA ILE A 278 -6.64 10.89 22.03
C ILE A 278 -6.36 9.43 22.42
N GLU A 279 -6.72 8.50 21.54
CA GLU A 279 -6.22 7.13 21.59
C GLU A 279 -5.31 6.90 20.39
N VAL A 280 -4.12 6.36 20.62
CA VAL A 280 -3.12 6.05 19.59
C VAL A 280 -2.70 4.60 19.70
N ILE A 281 -2.57 3.92 18.57
CA ILE A 281 -1.93 2.62 18.39
C ILE A 281 -0.71 2.87 17.50
N HIS A 282 0.48 2.58 17.97
CA HIS A 282 1.74 2.69 17.22
C HIS A 282 2.34 1.30 17.07
N GLN A 283 2.56 0.88 15.82
CA GLN A 283 3.14 -0.42 15.50
C GLN A 283 4.42 -0.24 14.66
N ALA A 284 5.47 -0.98 15.00
CA ALA A 284 6.70 -1.00 14.23
C ALA A 284 7.33 -2.41 14.15
N LYS A 285 8.08 -2.68 13.07
CA LYS A 285 8.90 -3.90 12.95
C LYS A 285 10.17 -3.77 13.79
N THR A 286 10.06 -4.06 15.08
CA THR A 286 11.15 -4.06 16.05
C THR A 286 10.85 -5.01 17.21
N MET A 287 11.90 -5.53 17.87
CA MET A 287 11.83 -6.37 19.09
C MET A 287 12.32 -5.61 20.34
N SER A 288 12.14 -4.29 20.32
CA SER A 288 12.76 -3.38 21.28
C SER A 288 11.85 -2.16 21.41
N TRP A 289 12.41 -0.96 21.64
CA TRP A 289 11.61 0.23 21.86
C TRP A 289 11.11 0.88 20.55
N LEU A 290 9.96 1.54 20.65
CA LEU A 290 9.47 2.52 19.67
C LEU A 290 8.86 3.73 20.39
N GLY A 291 8.86 4.87 19.71
CA GLY A 291 8.35 6.12 20.27
C GLY A 291 7.73 7.04 19.22
N LEU A 292 6.73 7.81 19.66
CA LEU A 292 6.02 8.83 18.90
C LEU A 292 6.12 10.14 19.67
N GLY A 293 6.48 11.23 18.99
CA GLY A 293 6.52 12.57 19.56
C GLY A 293 5.73 13.58 18.76
N TRP A 294 5.22 14.61 19.44
CA TRP A 294 4.51 15.73 18.84
C TRP A 294 4.86 17.08 19.47
N ARG A 295 4.70 18.13 18.69
CA ARG A 295 4.70 19.51 19.19
C ARG A 295 3.87 20.43 18.27
N PRO A 296 3.43 21.60 18.76
CA PRO A 296 2.83 22.61 17.91
C PRO A 296 3.79 23.05 16.81
N ARG A 297 3.29 23.14 15.57
CA ARG A 297 4.04 23.61 14.40
C ARG A 297 4.71 24.95 14.69
N GLU A 298 3.97 25.91 15.23
CA GLU A 298 4.45 27.29 15.46
C GLU A 298 5.21 27.48 16.79
N LEU A 299 5.70 26.40 17.42
CA LEU A 299 6.44 26.52 18.67
C LEU A 299 7.73 27.34 18.47
N LYS A 300 7.94 28.31 19.37
CA LYS A 300 9.11 29.20 19.37
C LYS A 300 10.29 28.54 20.09
N GLN A 301 11.50 28.87 19.64
CA GLN A 301 12.73 28.34 20.23
C GLN A 301 12.90 28.67 21.74
N SER A 302 12.20 29.69 22.25
CA SER A 302 12.16 30.00 23.69
C SER A 302 11.60 28.88 24.56
N CYS A 303 10.94 27.85 24.00
CA CYS A 303 10.58 26.62 24.72
C CYS A 303 11.79 25.92 25.34
N GLN A 304 12.99 26.12 24.79
CA GLN A 304 14.25 25.61 25.33
C GLN A 304 14.63 26.27 26.68
N LEU A 305 13.97 27.35 27.09
CA LEU A 305 14.18 27.93 28.43
C LEU A 305 13.50 27.10 29.54
N PHE A 306 12.70 26.10 29.19
CA PHE A 306 12.22 25.08 30.12
C PHE A 306 13.25 23.96 30.29
N PRO A 307 13.43 23.41 31.50
CA PRO A 307 12.88 23.88 32.78
C PRO A 307 13.59 25.16 33.26
N ALA A 308 12.86 26.05 33.94
CA ALA A 308 13.30 27.42 34.24
C ALA A 308 14.68 27.52 34.92
N GLY A 309 15.02 26.56 35.78
CA GLY A 309 16.32 26.52 36.47
C GLY A 309 17.51 26.14 35.58
N ALA A 310 17.28 25.48 34.44
CA ALA A 310 18.32 25.12 33.49
C ALA A 310 18.72 26.31 32.59
N ALA A 311 17.78 27.20 32.29
CA ALA A 311 17.94 28.27 31.29
C ALA A 311 19.21 29.12 31.44
N GLN A 312 19.63 29.40 32.68
CA GLN A 312 20.74 30.32 32.98
C GLN A 312 22.11 29.78 32.53
N GLY A 313 22.29 28.45 32.52
CA GLY A 313 23.52 27.79 32.07
C GLY A 313 23.57 27.52 30.56
N LEU A 314 22.41 27.51 29.90
CA LEU A 314 22.24 27.04 28.53
C LEU A 314 22.30 28.14 27.46
N LEU A 315 22.45 29.41 27.84
CA LEU A 315 22.47 30.55 26.90
C LEU A 315 23.89 31.02 26.63
N ILE A 316 24.53 30.55 25.56
CA ILE A 316 25.57 31.35 24.90
C ILE A 316 24.85 32.39 24.02
N SER A 317 24.58 33.58 24.55
CA SER A 317 24.38 34.76 23.71
C SER A 317 25.50 35.75 24.01
N PRO A 318 26.01 36.46 22.99
CA PRO A 318 27.17 37.33 23.16
C PRO A 318 26.85 38.37 24.23
N ILE A 319 27.87 38.62 25.04
CA ILE A 319 27.97 39.67 26.04
C ILE A 319 27.24 40.92 25.52
N ASN A 320 26.21 41.37 26.25
CA ASN A 320 25.38 42.58 26.01
C ASN A 320 24.11 42.45 25.15
N SER A 321 23.28 41.43 25.38
CA SER A 321 21.84 41.59 25.17
C SER A 321 21.10 41.48 26.51
N GLN A 322 20.58 42.61 26.98
CA GLN A 322 19.26 42.66 27.61
C GLN A 322 18.28 41.79 26.77
N PRO A 323 17.20 41.24 27.34
CA PRO A 323 16.22 40.44 26.60
C PRO A 323 15.57 41.27 25.47
N ASN A 324 16.29 41.42 24.36
CA ASN A 324 15.85 42.11 23.18
C ASN A 324 15.14 41.09 22.30
N SER A 325 13.93 41.45 21.93
CA SER A 325 12.84 40.67 21.31
C SER A 325 13.12 39.97 19.97
N GLN A 326 14.38 39.79 19.56
CA GLN A 326 14.74 39.26 18.24
C GLN A 326 15.06 37.76 18.18
N THR A 327 15.43 37.11 19.29
CA THR A 327 15.56 35.64 19.35
C THR A 327 14.23 34.93 19.58
N ASP A 328 13.23 35.66 20.09
CA ASP A 328 11.92 35.14 20.49
C ASP A 328 10.92 34.95 19.33
N ASN A 329 11.35 35.20 18.08
CA ASN A 329 10.52 35.04 16.88
C ASN A 329 10.97 33.91 15.95
N LYS A 330 12.01 33.14 16.31
CA LYS A 330 12.44 31.99 15.50
C LYS A 330 11.70 30.72 15.95
N ARG A 331 11.07 30.07 14.98
CA ARG A 331 10.45 28.75 15.14
C ARG A 331 11.50 27.70 15.46
N VAL A 332 11.13 26.70 16.25
CA VAL A 332 11.98 25.54 16.52
C VAL A 332 12.36 24.84 15.20
N ASN A 333 13.65 24.63 14.99
CA ASN A 333 14.18 24.10 13.73
C ASN A 333 14.54 22.61 13.81
N HIS A 334 15.09 22.15 14.93
CA HIS A 334 15.51 20.76 15.08
C HIS A 334 14.36 19.86 15.54
N SER A 335 14.36 18.59 15.12
CA SER A 335 13.25 17.66 15.39
C SER A 335 13.10 17.28 16.86
N MET A 336 14.19 17.14 17.61
CA MET A 336 14.15 16.75 19.03
C MET A 336 13.85 17.92 19.99
N ASP A 337 13.96 19.15 19.52
CA ASP A 337 13.82 20.33 20.38
C ASP A 337 12.37 20.48 20.86
N CYS A 338 12.17 20.56 22.17
CA CYS A 338 10.88 20.76 22.82
C CYS A 338 9.80 19.79 22.33
N MET A 339 10.12 18.51 22.33
CA MET A 339 9.24 17.45 21.85
C MET A 339 8.64 16.69 23.02
N ASP A 340 7.32 16.63 23.06
CA ASP A 340 6.51 15.77 23.94
C ASP A 340 6.38 14.40 23.25
N MET A 341 6.55 13.30 23.99
CA MET A 341 6.77 11.97 23.43
C MET A 341 6.18 10.87 24.30
N VAL A 342 5.63 9.84 23.65
CA VAL A 342 5.38 8.55 24.30
C VAL A 342 6.34 7.52 23.76
N ILE A 343 7.08 6.86 24.66
CA ILE A 343 8.08 5.86 24.31
C ILE A 343 7.85 4.61 25.15
N GLY A 344 7.96 3.44 24.53
CA GLY A 344 7.81 2.18 25.23
C GLY A 344 8.38 0.98 24.47
N SER A 345 8.27 -0.17 25.09
CA SER A 345 8.72 -1.46 24.58
C SER A 345 7.83 -2.60 25.11
N ALA A 346 7.86 -3.75 24.44
CA ALA A 346 7.14 -4.94 24.88
C ALA A 346 7.98 -6.20 24.68
N ARG A 347 7.72 -7.24 25.48
CA ARG A 347 8.31 -8.57 25.36
C ARG A 347 7.19 -9.60 25.53
N GLY A 348 6.73 -10.20 24.43
CA GLY A 348 5.50 -10.98 24.43
C GLY A 348 4.32 -10.11 24.90
N ASN A 349 3.60 -10.54 25.94
CA ASN A 349 2.46 -9.80 26.51
C ASN A 349 2.84 -8.83 27.64
N LEU A 350 4.13 -8.71 27.97
CA LEU A 350 4.62 -7.78 28.99
C LEU A 350 5.08 -6.50 28.32
N PHE A 351 4.79 -5.32 28.89
CA PHE A 351 5.16 -4.05 28.27
C PHE A 351 5.52 -2.97 29.28
N ARG A 352 6.27 -1.96 28.83
CA ARG A 352 6.45 -0.70 29.55
C ARG A 352 6.25 0.45 28.57
N LEU A 353 5.61 1.52 29.01
CA LEU A 353 5.35 2.70 28.19
C LEU A 353 5.15 3.90 29.11
N PHE A 354 5.80 5.01 28.80
CA PHE A 354 5.79 6.22 29.60
C PHE A 354 5.73 7.46 28.72
N ASP A 355 5.34 8.55 29.37
CA ASP A 355 5.45 9.90 28.86
C ASP A 355 6.88 10.45 29.04
N TYR A 356 7.40 11.05 28.00
CA TYR A 356 8.77 11.57 27.88
C TYR A 356 8.76 12.96 27.27
N TYR A 357 9.76 13.74 27.65
CA TYR A 357 10.04 15.02 27.03
C TYR A 357 11.50 15.15 26.61
N SER A 358 11.69 15.77 25.45
CA SER A 358 12.99 16.19 24.95
C SER A 358 13.03 17.70 24.83
N ARG A 359 13.85 18.35 25.65
CA ARG A 359 14.05 19.81 25.61
C ARG A 359 14.84 20.24 24.38
N ASP A 360 15.91 19.51 24.07
CA ASP A 360 16.81 19.76 22.95
C ASP A 360 17.23 18.43 22.32
N ARG A 361 18.48 18.30 21.87
CA ARG A 361 18.98 17.05 21.31
C ARG A 361 19.40 16.05 22.38
N SER A 362 19.36 16.39 23.67
CA SER A 362 19.62 15.44 24.75
C SER A 362 18.69 14.24 24.67
N SER A 363 19.13 13.09 25.19
CA SER A 363 18.28 11.90 25.27
C SER A 363 16.94 12.23 25.96
N PRO A 364 15.79 11.78 25.42
CA PRO A 364 14.49 11.98 26.06
C PRO A 364 14.47 11.43 27.49
N ARG A 365 13.77 12.13 28.39
CA ARG A 365 13.65 11.77 29.80
C ARG A 365 12.17 11.70 30.17
N GLU A 366 11.81 10.79 31.06
CA GLU A 366 10.45 10.71 31.60
C GLU A 366 10.06 12.06 32.21
N ASP A 367 8.79 12.44 32.11
CA ASP A 367 8.31 13.77 32.54
C ASP A 367 8.59 14.09 34.01
N SER A 368 8.63 13.07 34.86
CA SER A 368 9.04 13.17 36.27
C SER A 368 10.43 13.78 36.46
N PHE A 369 11.34 13.58 35.50
CA PHE A 369 12.65 14.21 35.48
C PHE A 369 12.53 15.73 35.45
N TYR A 370 11.55 16.28 34.73
CA TYR A 370 11.28 17.70 34.54
C TYR A 370 10.32 18.30 35.58
N GLN A 371 10.04 17.58 36.68
CA GLN A 371 9.01 17.91 37.68
C GLN A 371 7.58 17.82 37.13
N GLY A 372 7.39 17.14 36.00
CA GLY A 372 6.09 16.75 35.47
C GLY A 372 5.62 15.39 36.01
N SER A 373 4.57 14.86 35.42
CA SER A 373 3.96 13.58 35.71
C SER A 373 3.62 12.84 34.42
N ASP A 374 3.52 11.51 34.51
CA ASP A 374 3.11 10.68 33.38
C ASP A 374 1.63 10.93 33.03
N SER A 375 1.37 11.64 31.91
CA SER A 375 0.05 12.15 31.50
C SER A 375 -0.86 11.10 30.85
N LEU A 376 -0.38 9.87 30.72
CA LEU A 376 -1.14 8.77 30.13
C LEU A 376 -2.29 8.33 31.04
N THR A 377 -3.45 8.10 30.42
CA THR A 377 -4.70 7.69 31.08
C THR A 377 -4.98 6.20 30.94
N ALA A 378 -4.42 5.55 29.91
CA ALA A 378 -4.42 4.10 29.73
C ALA A 378 -3.30 3.68 28.78
N ALA A 379 -2.76 2.47 28.96
CA ALA A 379 -1.75 1.90 28.05
C ALA A 379 -1.80 0.37 28.01
N VAL A 380 -1.35 -0.21 26.90
CA VAL A 380 -1.12 -1.65 26.70
C VAL A 380 -0.10 -1.84 25.58
N GLY A 381 0.71 -2.90 25.65
CA GLY A 381 1.68 -3.22 24.63
C GLY A 381 1.82 -4.72 24.42
N ILE A 382 2.27 -5.12 23.22
CA ILE A 382 2.55 -6.50 22.87
C ILE A 382 3.67 -6.58 21.83
N GLU A 383 4.49 -7.62 21.90
CA GLU A 383 5.46 -7.99 20.88
C GLU A 383 5.16 -9.41 20.36
N ILE A 384 4.93 -9.55 19.06
CA ILE A 384 4.70 -10.83 18.38
C ILE A 384 5.49 -10.84 17.08
N ASN A 385 6.27 -11.90 16.82
CA ASN A 385 6.97 -12.15 15.55
C ASN A 385 7.83 -10.96 15.07
N GLY A 386 8.53 -10.30 15.99
CA GLY A 386 9.39 -9.15 15.64
C GLY A 386 8.64 -7.84 15.35
N ILE A 387 7.36 -7.77 15.75
CA ILE A 387 6.54 -6.57 15.63
C ILE A 387 6.09 -6.15 17.03
N THR A 388 6.46 -4.94 17.42
CA THR A 388 6.00 -4.32 18.67
C THR A 388 4.83 -3.39 18.38
N THR A 389 3.74 -3.54 19.13
CA THR A 389 2.54 -2.70 19.04
C THR A 389 2.23 -2.12 20.42
N LEU A 390 2.14 -0.80 20.49
CA LEU A 390 1.81 -0.06 21.71
C LEU A 390 0.53 0.73 21.50
N ARG A 391 -0.38 0.68 22.46
CA ARG A 391 -1.63 1.44 22.43
C ARG A 391 -1.80 2.22 23.72
N TRP A 392 -2.11 3.49 23.60
CA TRP A 392 -2.21 4.39 24.75
C TRP A 392 -3.27 5.46 24.55
N ARG A 393 -3.66 6.09 25.67
CA ARG A 393 -4.54 7.25 25.73
C ARG A 393 -3.92 8.34 26.58
N ARG A 394 -4.18 9.59 26.19
CA ARG A 394 -3.90 10.78 27.01
C ARG A 394 -4.96 11.85 26.77
N ASN A 395 -5.04 12.81 27.67
CA ASN A 395 -5.89 13.99 27.52
C ASN A 395 -5.38 14.88 26.37
N LEU A 396 -6.30 15.57 25.69
CA LEU A 396 -5.95 16.52 24.61
C LEU A 396 -5.30 17.80 25.15
N VAL A 397 -5.58 18.14 26.41
CA VAL A 397 -5.06 19.32 27.09
C VAL A 397 -3.94 18.91 28.04
N ALA A 398 -2.77 19.48 27.81
CA ALA A 398 -1.61 19.46 28.67
C ALA A 398 -1.87 20.29 29.93
N ASN A 399 -1.52 19.75 31.09
CA ASN A 399 -1.59 20.48 32.36
C ASN A 399 -0.20 20.91 32.87
N GLU A 400 0.85 20.52 32.14
CA GLU A 400 2.24 20.66 32.57
C GLU A 400 3.10 21.28 31.46
N SER A 401 4.30 21.73 31.81
CA SER A 401 5.19 22.46 30.88
C SER A 401 6.04 21.55 29.99
N SER A 402 6.17 20.27 30.34
CA SER A 402 6.75 19.23 29.47
C SER A 402 5.77 18.72 28.42
N ASP A 403 4.47 18.93 28.63
CA ASP A 403 3.43 18.47 27.72
C ASP A 403 3.01 19.53 26.70
N HIS A 404 2.63 19.07 25.51
CA HIS A 404 1.97 19.88 24.49
C HIS A 404 0.49 19.52 24.34
N ASN A 405 -0.34 20.55 24.20
CA ASN A 405 -1.73 20.37 23.80
C ASN A 405 -1.82 19.71 22.42
N ILE A 406 -2.68 18.71 22.30
CA ILE A 406 -3.12 18.16 21.02
C ILE A 406 -4.30 19.01 20.57
N THR A 407 -4.05 19.92 19.62
CA THR A 407 -5.04 20.90 19.15
C THR A 407 -5.50 20.60 17.74
N ASN A 408 -6.65 21.15 17.34
CA ASN A 408 -7.13 21.08 15.97
C ASN A 408 -6.33 22.04 15.07
N SER A 409 -5.06 21.72 14.89
CA SER A 409 -4.12 22.42 14.04
C SER A 409 -3.02 21.46 13.59
N ILE A 410 -2.24 21.86 12.59
CA ILE A 410 -1.10 21.05 12.14
C ILE A 410 -0.06 20.99 13.27
N MET A 411 0.35 19.79 13.63
CA MET A 411 1.41 19.48 14.59
C MET A 411 2.61 18.89 13.86
N ASP A 412 3.81 19.15 14.36
CA ASP A 412 5.02 18.44 13.92
C ASP A 412 5.09 17.13 14.71
N ILE A 413 5.17 16.00 14.00
CA ILE A 413 5.26 14.66 14.55
C ILE A 413 6.63 14.08 14.24
N ILE A 414 7.24 13.42 15.21
CA ILE A 414 8.43 12.59 15.02
C ILE A 414 8.15 11.17 15.47
N TYR A 415 8.89 10.22 14.93
CA TYR A 415 8.83 8.84 15.38
C TYR A 415 10.20 8.20 15.25
N ALA A 416 10.46 7.20 16.09
CA ALA A 416 11.68 6.41 16.05
C ALA A 416 11.43 5.01 16.62
N TYR A 417 12.24 4.05 16.22
CA TYR A 417 12.24 2.69 16.76
C TYR A 417 13.63 2.06 16.64
N ASP A 418 13.93 1.06 17.48
CA ASP A 418 15.25 0.42 17.49
C ASP A 418 15.50 -0.47 16.26
N ALA A 419 16.77 -0.56 15.85
CA ALA A 419 17.27 -1.09 14.58
C ALA A 419 17.57 -2.60 14.54
N LYS A 420 17.26 -3.37 15.60
CA LYS A 420 17.82 -4.71 15.84
C LYS A 420 17.20 -5.90 15.05
N LEU A 421 16.77 -5.70 13.81
CA LEU A 421 16.55 -6.78 12.82
C LEU A 421 17.65 -6.72 11.76
N PRO A 422 18.10 -7.84 11.16
CA PRO A 422 19.47 -8.04 10.66
C PRO A 422 19.75 -7.17 9.43
N GLN A 423 20.06 -5.90 9.66
CA GLN A 423 20.54 -4.99 8.65
C GLN A 423 21.91 -4.51 9.09
N SER A 424 22.84 -4.73 8.16
CA SER A 424 24.22 -4.29 8.17
C SER A 424 24.41 -3.03 9.01
N LEU A 425 25.08 -3.24 10.12
CA LEU A 425 25.80 -2.30 10.97
C LEU A 425 26.48 -1.17 10.15
N GLN A 426 25.72 -0.17 9.72
CA GLN A 426 26.25 1.08 9.17
C GLN A 426 26.75 1.98 10.30
N PHE A 427 27.98 2.47 10.13
CA PHE A 427 28.74 3.34 11.04
C PHE A 427 27.90 4.54 11.53
N PRO A 428 27.84 4.88 12.84
CA PRO A 428 27.08 6.03 13.31
C PRO A 428 27.92 7.32 13.17
N SER A 429 29.16 7.19 12.71
CA SER A 429 30.13 8.25 12.48
C SER A 429 30.94 7.83 11.25
N GLY A 430 31.25 8.75 10.34
CA GLY A 430 32.00 8.47 9.09
C GLY A 430 33.43 7.94 9.26
N SER A 431 33.78 7.31 10.38
CA SER A 431 35.07 6.68 10.63
C SER A 431 35.09 5.26 10.07
N GLN A 432 35.86 5.05 8.99
CA GLN A 432 36.03 3.76 8.31
C GLN A 432 36.92 2.75 9.06
N SER A 433 37.33 3.00 10.31
CA SER A 433 38.40 2.22 10.92
C SER A 433 38.29 2.06 12.44
N SER A 434 37.25 1.39 12.93
CA SER A 434 37.32 0.79 14.27
C SER A 434 36.55 -0.53 14.33
N PRO A 435 37.10 -1.60 14.94
CA PRO A 435 36.42 -2.88 15.07
C PRO A 435 35.18 -2.71 15.96
N ARG A 436 33.99 -2.90 15.40
CA ARG A 436 32.73 -2.91 16.18
C ARG A 436 32.68 -4.17 17.05
N GLN A 437 32.26 -4.02 18.31
CA GLN A 437 31.57 -5.11 19.00
C GLN A 437 30.09 -5.02 18.63
N ASP A 438 29.54 -6.12 18.13
CA ASP A 438 28.14 -6.23 17.68
C ASP A 438 27.09 -6.04 18.81
N ASN A 439 27.54 -5.85 20.05
CA ASN A 439 26.72 -5.91 21.28
C ASN A 439 26.77 -4.64 22.15
N TYR A 440 27.02 -3.44 21.60
CA TYR A 440 27.09 -2.23 22.44
C TYR A 440 25.74 -1.79 23.01
N TYR A 441 24.66 -1.90 22.23
CA TYR A 441 23.30 -1.59 22.66
C TYR A 441 22.61 -2.87 23.10
N ASP A 442 21.97 -2.90 24.26
CA ASP A 442 21.10 -3.99 24.69
C ASP A 442 19.68 -3.83 24.09
N LEU A 443 18.83 -4.86 24.17
CA LEU A 443 17.42 -4.75 23.73
C LEU A 443 16.65 -3.89 24.73
N ASP A 444 15.72 -3.07 24.23
CA ASP A 444 14.91 -2.11 25.00
C ASP A 444 15.69 -0.94 25.63
N GLU A 445 16.96 -0.79 25.26
CA GLU A 445 17.79 0.30 25.73
C GLU A 445 17.55 1.59 24.90
N LEU A 446 16.93 2.60 25.52
CA LEU A 446 16.67 3.90 24.89
C LEU A 446 17.96 4.72 24.73
N LYS A 447 18.78 4.37 23.75
CA LYS A 447 20.02 5.09 23.39
C LYS A 447 20.08 5.52 21.94
N TYR A 448 19.77 4.60 21.02
CA TYR A 448 19.96 4.83 19.58
C TYR A 448 18.94 4.08 18.74
N HIS A 449 18.38 4.75 17.74
CA HIS A 449 17.40 4.18 16.80
C HIS A 449 18.01 3.74 15.45
N GLY A 450 19.29 4.03 15.15
CA GLY A 450 19.81 3.85 13.78
C GLY A 450 19.63 5.09 12.90
N MET A 451 20.21 5.08 11.69
CA MET A 451 20.13 6.22 10.76
C MET A 451 18.78 6.33 10.05
N THR A 452 18.11 5.20 9.80
CA THR A 452 16.92 5.10 8.94
C THR A 452 15.63 4.81 9.69
N ASN A 453 15.67 4.35 10.95
CA ASN A 453 14.48 3.98 11.72
C ASN A 453 13.92 5.16 12.52
N ARG A 454 13.83 6.31 11.86
CA ARG A 454 13.28 7.55 12.39
C ARG A 454 12.72 8.39 11.27
N GLY A 455 11.76 9.25 11.58
CA GLY A 455 11.26 10.20 10.62
C GLY A 455 10.52 11.36 11.26
N ARG A 456 10.08 12.28 10.41
CA ARG A 456 9.25 13.43 10.78
C ARG A 456 8.14 13.63 9.75
N LEU A 457 6.96 14.02 10.20
CA LEU A 457 5.86 14.44 9.35
C LEU A 457 5.07 15.55 10.03
N SER A 458 4.13 16.15 9.30
CA SER A 458 3.17 17.09 9.86
C SER A 458 1.77 16.53 9.75
N LEU A 459 1.03 16.56 10.85
CA LEU A 459 -0.29 15.93 10.98
C LEU A 459 -1.18 16.79 11.88
N ASN A 460 -2.47 16.90 11.59
CA ASN A 460 -3.45 17.39 12.55
C ASN A 460 -4.30 16.19 13.02
N PHE A 461 -4.26 15.88 14.32
CA PHE A 461 -4.98 14.74 14.89
C PHE A 461 -6.51 14.88 14.86
N PHE A 462 -7.03 16.08 14.56
CA PHE A 462 -8.46 16.37 14.41
C PHE A 462 -8.88 16.49 12.94
N ASP A 463 -7.91 16.57 12.02
CA ASP A 463 -8.24 16.40 10.62
C ASP A 463 -8.85 15.02 10.47
N ASP A 464 -9.91 14.97 9.67
CA ASP A 464 -10.41 13.67 9.27
C ASP A 464 -9.27 13.06 8.46
N ALA A 465 -8.54 12.09 8.97
CA ALA A 465 -7.44 11.55 8.19
C ALA A 465 -7.91 10.59 7.10
N ARG A 466 -9.23 10.42 6.99
CA ARG A 466 -9.82 9.93 5.77
C ARG A 466 -9.83 11.04 4.72
N LEU A 467 -9.72 12.32 5.12
CA LEU A 467 -9.56 13.55 4.33
C LEU A 467 -8.07 13.94 4.17
N HIS A 468 -7.39 13.41 3.15
CA HIS A 468 -6.06 13.87 2.76
C HIS A 468 -6.18 15.03 1.77
N THR A 469 -5.39 16.09 1.94
CA THR A 469 -5.37 17.22 1.01
C THR A 469 -3.94 17.64 0.74
N SER A 470 -3.53 17.68 -0.53
CA SER A 470 -2.32 18.32 -1.02
C SER A 470 -2.68 19.62 -1.75
N ALA A 471 -1.67 20.36 -2.24
CA ALA A 471 -1.91 21.60 -2.99
C ALA A 471 -2.79 21.38 -4.24
N CYS A 472 -2.66 20.21 -4.86
CA CYS A 472 -3.28 19.90 -6.15
C CYS A 472 -4.05 18.57 -6.15
N SER A 473 -4.31 17.98 -5.00
CA SER A 473 -5.04 16.72 -4.91
C SER A 473 -5.62 16.50 -3.53
N GLY A 474 -6.46 15.48 -3.38
CA GLY A 474 -6.87 15.02 -2.08
C GLY A 474 -7.71 13.75 -2.17
N SER A 475 -8.03 13.22 -1.01
CA SER A 475 -8.96 12.11 -0.84
C SER A 475 -9.78 12.34 0.40
N TRP A 476 -10.97 11.77 0.44
CA TRP A 476 -11.89 11.80 1.57
C TRP A 476 -12.65 10.49 1.66
N SER A 477 -12.44 9.71 2.72
CA SER A 477 -13.23 8.49 2.97
C SER A 477 -14.19 8.69 4.15
N THR A 478 -15.36 8.07 4.11
CA THR A 478 -16.32 8.10 5.23
C THR A 478 -16.92 6.72 5.47
N GLN A 479 -17.48 6.51 6.68
CA GLN A 479 -18.04 5.22 7.09
C GLN A 479 -17.06 4.04 6.96
N CYS A 480 -15.84 4.23 7.45
CA CYS A 480 -14.83 3.17 7.46
C CYS A 480 -15.06 2.17 8.58
N GLY A 481 -14.93 0.89 8.23
CA GLY A 481 -14.93 -0.34 9.04
C GLY A 481 -13.51 -0.87 9.27
N SER A 482 -13.36 -2.15 9.59
CA SER A 482 -12.08 -2.86 9.84
C SER A 482 -11.19 -2.99 8.60
N GLY A 483 -10.80 -1.86 7.99
CA GLY A 483 -9.95 -1.79 6.79
C GLY A 483 -10.67 -1.39 5.49
N GLU A 484 -12.01 -1.40 5.44
CA GLU A 484 -12.78 -0.99 4.26
C GLU A 484 -13.62 0.26 4.56
N CYS A 485 -13.48 1.29 3.72
CA CYS A 485 -14.31 2.50 3.77
C CYS A 485 -15.56 2.34 2.92
N LEU A 486 -16.75 2.50 3.51
CA LEU A 486 -18.01 2.38 2.78
C LEU A 486 -18.17 3.48 1.73
N ASN A 487 -17.61 4.67 1.96
CA ASN A 487 -17.62 5.76 0.99
C ASN A 487 -16.19 6.30 0.81
N GLN A 488 -15.78 6.56 -0.42
CA GLN A 488 -14.50 7.13 -0.80
C GLN A 488 -14.72 8.24 -1.81
N LEU A 489 -13.92 9.29 -1.73
CA LEU A 489 -13.82 10.41 -2.67
C LEU A 489 -12.33 10.67 -2.89
N THR A 490 -11.89 10.91 -4.11
CA THR A 490 -10.55 11.42 -4.42
C THR A 490 -10.68 12.57 -5.40
N TRP A 491 -9.71 13.48 -5.42
CA TRP A 491 -9.62 14.51 -6.44
C TRP A 491 -8.19 14.89 -6.80
N GLN A 492 -8.02 15.37 -8.04
CA GLN A 492 -6.77 15.85 -8.59
C GLN A 492 -7.01 17.10 -9.43
N ILE A 493 -6.17 18.10 -9.26
CA ILE A 493 -6.24 19.41 -9.90
C ILE A 493 -5.06 19.56 -10.86
N TYR A 494 -5.35 20.16 -12.00
CA TYR A 494 -4.40 20.35 -13.07
C TYR A 494 -4.21 21.84 -13.42
N GLY A 495 -3.07 22.15 -14.04
CA GLY A 495 -2.59 23.50 -14.34
C GLY A 495 -3.36 24.23 -15.44
N ASP A 496 -4.25 23.53 -16.15
CA ASP A 496 -5.22 24.12 -17.08
C ASP A 496 -6.50 24.60 -16.37
N GLY A 497 -6.63 24.37 -15.05
CA GLY A 497 -7.80 24.74 -14.27
C GLY A 497 -8.88 23.66 -14.18
N THR A 498 -8.55 22.42 -14.58
CA THR A 498 -9.43 21.25 -14.49
C THR A 498 -9.30 20.53 -13.13
N ILE A 499 -10.41 20.03 -12.58
CA ILE A 499 -10.40 19.12 -11.42
C ILE A 499 -11.12 17.81 -11.73
N HIS A 500 -10.47 16.71 -11.38
CA HIS A 500 -10.97 15.34 -11.52
C HIS A 500 -11.36 14.79 -10.16
N PHE A 501 -12.54 14.19 -10.07
CA PHE A 501 -13.08 13.49 -8.91
C PHE A 501 -13.29 11.99 -9.18
N GLU A 502 -13.12 11.17 -8.16
CA GLU A 502 -13.61 9.80 -8.14
C GLU A 502 -14.33 9.55 -6.82
N MET A 503 -15.56 9.04 -6.87
CA MET A 503 -16.35 8.70 -5.69
C MET A 503 -16.84 7.26 -5.74
N ALA A 504 -16.66 6.50 -4.65
CA ALA A 504 -17.09 5.11 -4.54
C ALA A 504 -17.92 4.89 -3.27
N SER A 505 -19.03 4.14 -3.34
CA SER A 505 -19.72 3.67 -2.14
C SER A 505 -20.37 2.30 -2.27
N LYS A 506 -20.44 1.54 -1.17
CA LYS A 506 -21.16 0.26 -1.10
C LYS A 506 -22.68 0.47 -1.09
N THR A 507 -23.26 0.70 -2.27
CA THR A 507 -24.69 0.93 -2.47
C THR A 507 -25.14 0.50 -3.88
N ASN A 508 -26.43 0.22 -4.02
CA ASN A 508 -27.11 0.13 -5.32
C ASN A 508 -28.01 1.34 -5.62
N LYS A 509 -27.93 2.36 -4.78
CA LYS A 509 -28.66 3.63 -4.87
C LYS A 509 -27.75 4.71 -5.46
N TRP A 510 -28.24 5.95 -5.53
CA TRP A 510 -27.41 7.07 -5.97
C TRP A 510 -26.38 7.47 -4.92
N ILE A 511 -25.26 8.04 -5.39
CA ILE A 511 -24.21 8.69 -4.60
C ILE A 511 -24.02 10.13 -5.09
N ALA A 512 -23.62 11.04 -4.21
CA ALA A 512 -23.53 12.46 -4.52
C ALA A 512 -22.35 13.16 -3.84
N LEU A 513 -21.74 14.09 -4.58
CA LEU A 513 -20.82 15.10 -4.06
C LEU A 513 -21.54 16.45 -4.01
N GLY A 514 -21.67 17.06 -2.84
CA GLY A 514 -22.13 18.44 -2.69
C GLY A 514 -20.98 19.38 -2.35
N ILE A 515 -21.05 20.63 -2.80
CA ILE A 515 -20.07 21.69 -2.54
C ILE A 515 -20.84 22.87 -1.92
N SER A 516 -20.40 23.38 -0.77
CA SER A 516 -21.06 24.52 -0.11
C SER A 516 -20.06 25.48 0.55
N HIS A 517 -20.50 26.71 0.78
CA HIS A 517 -19.77 27.70 1.56
C HIS A 517 -19.91 27.49 3.07
N ASP A 518 -20.97 26.82 3.53
CA ASP A 518 -21.27 26.53 4.92
C ASP A 518 -21.54 25.03 5.16
N LYS A 519 -21.98 24.68 6.37
CA LYS A 519 -22.26 23.28 6.74
C LYS A 519 -23.69 22.83 6.44
N LYS A 520 -24.42 23.56 5.58
CA LYS A 520 -25.81 23.28 5.21
C LYS A 520 -25.87 22.85 3.74
N MET A 521 -26.84 21.98 3.44
CA MET A 521 -27.09 21.49 2.09
C MET A 521 -27.79 22.52 1.18
N ASN A 522 -28.47 23.52 1.76
CA ASN A 522 -29.15 24.55 0.96
C ASN A 522 -28.12 25.42 0.23
N ALA A 523 -28.48 25.90 -0.96
CA ALA A 523 -27.64 26.76 -1.80
C ALA A 523 -26.27 26.14 -2.08
N SER A 524 -26.27 24.82 -2.32
CA SER A 524 -25.08 24.03 -2.59
C SER A 524 -25.12 23.51 -4.02
N ASP A 525 -23.97 23.54 -4.67
CA ASP A 525 -23.68 22.87 -5.92
C ASP A 525 -23.58 21.36 -5.65
N ALA A 526 -24.15 20.51 -6.50
CA ALA A 526 -24.25 19.08 -6.25
C ALA A 526 -24.14 18.24 -7.52
N ILE A 527 -23.22 17.30 -7.50
CA ILE A 527 -23.05 16.30 -8.53
C ILE A 527 -23.64 14.98 -8.03
N VAL A 528 -24.66 14.47 -8.69
CA VAL A 528 -25.34 13.21 -8.30
C VAL A 528 -25.21 12.18 -9.40
N GLY A 529 -24.87 10.94 -9.04
CA GLY A 529 -24.81 9.84 -10.00
C GLY A 529 -25.18 8.48 -9.42
N TRP A 530 -25.38 7.53 -10.32
CA TRP A 530 -25.72 6.15 -10.01
C TRP A 530 -25.24 5.21 -11.11
N TYR A 531 -25.24 3.92 -10.83
CA TYR A 531 -24.99 2.87 -11.81
C TYR A 531 -26.23 2.00 -11.95
N ALA A 532 -26.83 1.96 -13.14
CA ALA A 532 -28.01 1.16 -13.42
C ALA A 532 -28.00 0.67 -14.86
N TYR A 533 -28.55 -0.51 -15.12
CA TYR A 533 -28.61 -1.10 -16.47
C TYR A 533 -27.23 -1.14 -17.16
N ASN A 534 -26.18 -1.48 -16.43
CA ASN A 534 -24.78 -1.47 -16.89
C ASN A 534 -24.29 -0.12 -17.43
N LYS A 535 -24.91 0.97 -17.00
CA LYS A 535 -24.57 2.32 -17.44
C LYS A 535 -24.35 3.24 -16.23
N PRO A 536 -23.16 3.84 -16.07
CA PRO A 536 -22.96 4.92 -15.13
C PRO A 536 -23.66 6.18 -15.63
N THR A 537 -24.33 6.89 -14.73
CA THR A 537 -24.98 8.17 -15.01
C THR A 537 -24.53 9.18 -13.98
N ILE A 538 -24.22 10.40 -14.43
CA ILE A 538 -23.99 11.55 -13.58
C ILE A 538 -24.87 12.71 -14.04
N THR A 539 -25.28 13.54 -13.10
CA THR A 539 -26.10 14.72 -13.33
C THR A 539 -25.55 15.86 -12.50
N ASP A 540 -25.31 16.98 -13.16
CA ASP A 540 -25.04 18.26 -12.51
C ASP A 540 -26.33 18.83 -11.91
N ARG A 541 -26.28 19.34 -10.69
CA ARG A 541 -27.45 19.78 -9.92
C ARG A 541 -27.14 20.94 -9.01
N TYR A 542 -28.19 21.71 -8.69
CA TYR A 542 -28.15 22.72 -7.65
C TYR A 542 -29.22 22.47 -6.60
N ILE A 543 -28.86 22.64 -5.32
CA ILE A 543 -29.75 22.37 -4.20
C ILE A 543 -30.44 23.67 -3.76
N ILE A 544 -31.76 23.73 -3.95
CA ILE A 544 -32.61 24.80 -3.42
C ILE A 544 -33.41 24.26 -2.25
N ASN A 545 -33.23 24.86 -1.08
CA ASN A 545 -33.69 24.39 0.23
C ASN A 545 -33.20 22.97 0.55
N THR A 546 -33.90 21.96 0.08
CA THR A 546 -33.58 20.53 0.27
C THR A 546 -33.76 19.72 -1.02
N ILE A 547 -33.99 20.39 -2.15
CA ILE A 547 -34.34 19.75 -3.42
C ILE A 547 -33.18 19.93 -4.41
N PRO A 548 -32.50 18.84 -4.80
CA PRO A 548 -31.47 18.88 -5.84
C PRO A 548 -32.10 18.87 -7.24
N ILE A 549 -32.12 20.04 -7.88
CA ILE A 549 -32.68 20.26 -9.22
C ILE A 549 -31.58 20.08 -10.26
N ILE A 550 -31.87 19.41 -11.38
CA ILE A 550 -30.90 19.23 -12.48
C ILE A 550 -30.52 20.59 -13.04
N ASP A 551 -29.22 20.83 -13.15
CA ASP A 551 -28.70 22.05 -13.74
C ASP A 551 -28.98 22.08 -15.26
N ILE A 552 -29.34 23.26 -15.75
CA ILE A 552 -29.55 23.51 -17.18
C ILE A 552 -28.20 23.56 -17.91
N GLN A 553 -27.15 24.03 -17.23
CA GLN A 553 -25.79 24.04 -17.77
C GLN A 553 -25.01 22.87 -17.19
N ASP A 554 -24.91 21.78 -17.95
CA ASP A 554 -24.12 20.62 -17.53
C ASP A 554 -22.62 20.94 -17.63
N ASN A 555 -21.97 21.18 -16.50
CA ASN A 555 -20.56 21.51 -16.41
C ASN A 555 -19.71 20.36 -15.87
N VAL A 556 -20.31 19.18 -15.75
CA VAL A 556 -19.68 17.95 -15.28
C VAL A 556 -19.56 16.95 -16.42
N TYR A 557 -18.40 16.32 -16.55
CA TYR A 557 -18.18 15.28 -17.54
C TYR A 557 -17.82 13.96 -16.87
N LEU A 558 -18.65 12.94 -17.12
CA LEU A 558 -18.41 11.58 -16.68
C LEU A 558 -17.21 10.98 -17.43
N ILE A 559 -16.25 10.44 -16.68
CA ILE A 559 -15.06 9.76 -17.19
C ILE A 559 -15.30 8.24 -17.19
N ASN A 560 -15.76 7.69 -16.07
CA ASN A 560 -16.05 6.26 -15.93
C ASN A 560 -17.03 5.99 -14.77
N GLY A 561 -17.61 4.80 -14.72
CA GLY A 561 -18.26 4.30 -13.52
C GLY A 561 -18.61 2.81 -13.57
N SER A 562 -18.68 2.18 -12.41
CA SER A 562 -18.90 0.74 -12.27
C SER A 562 -19.74 0.42 -11.05
N GLN A 563 -20.29 -0.79 -11.00
CA GLN A 563 -20.87 -1.36 -9.79
C GLN A 563 -20.39 -2.79 -9.61
N ILE A 564 -19.44 -3.00 -8.70
CA ILE A 564 -18.79 -4.30 -8.46
C ILE A 564 -18.97 -4.67 -7.00
N ASN A 565 -19.45 -5.87 -6.71
CA ASN A 565 -19.69 -6.37 -5.33
C ASN A 565 -20.58 -5.41 -4.50
N GLY A 566 -21.54 -4.74 -5.15
CA GLY A 566 -22.41 -3.76 -4.52
C GLY A 566 -21.72 -2.43 -4.20
N ILE A 567 -20.53 -2.15 -4.73
CA ILE A 567 -19.82 -0.87 -4.65
C ILE A 567 -20.02 -0.12 -5.97
N THR A 568 -20.73 0.99 -5.94
CA THR A 568 -20.84 1.94 -7.05
C THR A 568 -19.67 2.91 -7.02
N THR A 569 -18.88 2.94 -8.09
CA THR A 569 -17.76 3.90 -8.29
C THR A 569 -18.07 4.79 -9.48
N LEU A 570 -17.86 6.10 -9.35
CA LEU A 570 -18.07 7.10 -10.39
C LEU A 570 -16.86 8.05 -10.45
N SER A 571 -16.30 8.21 -11.65
CA SER A 571 -15.15 9.07 -11.94
C SER A 571 -15.59 10.12 -12.94
N PHE A 572 -15.38 11.40 -12.63
CA PHE A 572 -15.89 12.53 -13.40
C PHE A 572 -15.06 13.78 -13.14
N ALA A 573 -15.17 14.79 -13.99
CA ALA A 573 -14.40 16.00 -13.78
C ALA A 573 -15.18 17.24 -14.23
N ARG A 574 -14.67 18.42 -13.85
CA ARG A 574 -15.23 19.74 -14.18
C ARG A 574 -14.14 20.81 -14.11
N ASN A 575 -14.41 22.00 -14.63
CA ASN A 575 -13.52 23.13 -14.45
C ASN A 575 -13.61 23.68 -13.01
N LEU A 576 -12.49 24.19 -12.48
CA LEU A 576 -12.45 24.86 -11.15
C LEU A 576 -13.32 26.12 -11.12
N THR A 577 -13.49 26.76 -12.27
CA THR A 577 -14.31 27.95 -12.47
C THR A 577 -15.15 27.68 -13.70
N THR A 578 -16.47 27.70 -13.55
CA THR A 578 -17.42 27.51 -14.64
C THR A 578 -18.00 28.85 -15.07
N THR A 579 -18.68 28.85 -16.22
CA THR A 579 -19.38 30.04 -16.73
C THR A 579 -20.76 30.22 -16.11
N ASP A 580 -21.34 29.14 -15.55
CA ASP A 580 -22.51 29.23 -14.70
C ASP A 580 -22.09 29.81 -13.33
N ARG A 581 -22.72 30.90 -12.91
CA ARG A 581 -22.45 31.54 -11.61
C ARG A 581 -23.68 31.56 -10.71
N ILE A 582 -24.76 30.94 -11.16
CA ILE A 582 -26.06 30.93 -10.48
C ILE A 582 -26.22 29.60 -9.76
N SER A 583 -25.88 28.51 -10.43
CA SER A 583 -26.05 27.14 -9.96
C SER A 583 -24.72 26.48 -9.58
N ASP A 584 -23.60 27.00 -10.09
CA ASP A 584 -22.27 26.46 -9.81
C ASP A 584 -21.50 27.26 -8.76
N ILE A 585 -20.82 26.53 -7.88
CA ILE A 585 -19.85 27.10 -6.96
C ILE A 585 -18.45 26.89 -7.54
N SER A 586 -17.73 27.99 -7.76
CA SER A 586 -16.30 27.89 -8.10
C SER A 586 -15.57 27.15 -7.00
N LEU A 587 -14.74 26.19 -7.40
CA LEU A 587 -13.87 25.46 -6.50
C LEU A 587 -12.61 26.26 -6.13
N GLN A 588 -12.36 27.42 -6.75
CA GLN A 588 -11.31 28.34 -6.31
C GLN A 588 -11.68 28.94 -4.96
N GLY A 589 -10.87 28.69 -3.93
CA GLY A 589 -11.17 29.09 -2.56
C GLY A 589 -11.48 27.90 -1.66
N CYS A 590 -12.17 28.15 -0.54
CA CYS A 590 -12.36 27.18 0.54
C CYS A 590 -13.84 26.78 0.70
N HIS A 591 -14.15 25.50 0.50
CA HIS A 591 -15.53 24.97 0.49
C HIS A 591 -15.66 23.70 1.33
N TYR A 592 -16.85 23.44 1.87
CA TYR A 592 -17.18 22.14 2.46
C TYR A 592 -17.63 21.19 1.36
N PHE A 593 -17.18 19.93 1.43
CA PHE A 593 -17.74 18.87 0.59
C PHE A 593 -18.72 18.02 1.39
N PHE A 594 -19.80 17.62 0.74
CA PHE A 594 -20.82 16.73 1.26
C PHE A 594 -20.77 15.42 0.49
N TYR A 595 -20.89 14.30 1.19
CA TYR A 595 -20.98 12.99 0.59
C TYR A 595 -22.34 12.38 0.92
N GLY A 596 -23.22 12.36 -0.09
CA GLY A 596 -24.57 11.79 0.01
C GLY A 596 -24.62 10.37 -0.54
N VAL A 597 -25.33 9.47 0.15
CA VAL A 597 -25.58 8.11 -0.32
C VAL A 597 -27.03 7.75 -0.04
N GLY A 598 -27.71 7.16 -1.03
CA GLY A 598 -28.97 6.46 -0.81
C GLY A 598 -30.19 7.18 -1.35
N GLY A 599 -31.33 6.48 -1.42
CA GLY A 599 -32.55 6.94 -2.09
C GLY A 599 -32.73 6.24 -3.44
N ASP A 600 -33.97 5.97 -3.81
CA ASP A 600 -34.31 5.45 -5.13
C ASP A 600 -34.04 6.49 -6.20
N PHE A 601 -33.85 6.04 -7.43
CA PHE A 601 -33.71 6.90 -8.59
C PHE A 601 -34.43 6.28 -9.77
N ASP A 602 -34.82 7.13 -10.71
CA ASP A 602 -35.39 6.73 -11.99
C ASP A 602 -34.38 7.07 -13.11
N PRO A 603 -33.79 6.07 -13.78
CA PRO A 603 -32.82 6.30 -14.85
C PRO A 603 -33.37 7.04 -16.08
N GLY A 604 -34.68 6.96 -16.33
CA GLY A 604 -35.34 7.62 -17.44
C GLY A 604 -35.65 9.08 -17.14
N THR A 605 -36.27 9.36 -15.99
CA THR A 605 -36.66 10.73 -15.59
C THR A 605 -35.56 11.49 -14.86
N LYS A 606 -34.49 10.80 -14.43
CA LYS A 606 -33.40 11.33 -13.59
C LYS A 606 -33.90 11.88 -12.24
N ILE A 607 -35.10 11.50 -11.81
CA ILE A 607 -35.62 11.87 -10.49
C ILE A 607 -34.92 11.01 -9.44
N ILE A 608 -34.56 11.63 -8.31
CA ILE A 608 -33.94 10.95 -7.17
C ILE A 608 -34.79 11.18 -5.91
N SER A 609 -34.92 10.15 -5.09
CA SER A 609 -35.59 10.23 -3.79
C SER A 609 -34.60 10.63 -2.69
N LYS A 610 -35.13 11.06 -1.54
CA LYS A 610 -34.34 11.54 -0.41
C LYS A 610 -33.44 10.43 0.15
N HIS A 611 -32.19 10.78 0.41
CA HIS A 611 -31.24 9.91 1.09
C HIS A 611 -31.69 9.55 2.53
N PRO A 612 -31.41 8.32 3.01
CA PRO A 612 -31.91 7.83 4.30
C PRO A 612 -31.17 8.41 5.52
N THR A 613 -29.93 8.88 5.35
CA THR A 613 -29.07 9.40 6.43
C THR A 613 -28.61 10.81 6.12
N ILE A 614 -28.22 11.60 7.13
CA ILE A 614 -27.63 12.93 6.90
C ILE A 614 -26.34 12.75 6.08
N PRO A 615 -26.14 13.47 4.96
CA PRO A 615 -24.91 13.39 4.16
C PRO A 615 -23.71 13.71 5.02
N HIS A 616 -22.61 12.97 4.82
CA HIS A 616 -21.37 13.26 5.52
C HIS A 616 -20.84 14.60 5.04
N ILE A 617 -20.17 15.35 5.91
CA ILE A 617 -19.56 16.63 5.57
C ILE A 617 -18.09 16.63 5.97
N THR A 618 -17.22 17.21 5.16
CA THR A 618 -15.79 17.35 5.49
C THR A 618 -15.64 18.09 6.82
N SER A 619 -14.70 17.62 7.65
CA SER A 619 -14.46 18.22 8.97
C SER A 619 -14.01 19.69 8.88
N ARG A 620 -13.34 20.04 7.78
CA ARG A 620 -12.86 21.38 7.43
C ARG A 620 -13.17 21.73 5.97
N LYS A 621 -13.01 23.01 5.62
CA LYS A 621 -13.07 23.46 4.23
C LYS A 621 -11.86 22.92 3.46
N ILE A 622 -12.08 22.42 2.26
CA ILE A 622 -11.04 22.09 1.29
C ILE A 622 -10.72 23.38 0.54
N CYS A 623 -9.47 23.84 0.64
CA CYS A 623 -9.00 25.07 0.02
C CYS A 623 -8.21 24.74 -1.24
N ILE A 624 -8.73 25.15 -2.39
CA ILE A 624 -8.09 24.91 -3.69
C ILE A 624 -7.63 26.24 -4.25
N ASN A 625 -6.37 26.29 -4.66
CA ASN A 625 -5.81 27.40 -5.43
C ASN A 625 -5.20 26.86 -6.72
N GLY A 626 -5.95 26.95 -7.82
CA GLY A 626 -5.53 26.41 -9.10
C GLY A 626 -4.23 27.03 -9.64
N SER A 627 -3.85 28.24 -9.21
CA SER A 627 -2.59 28.86 -9.63
C SER A 627 -1.35 28.15 -9.11
N GLN A 628 -1.49 27.29 -8.09
CA GLN A 628 -0.39 26.51 -7.52
C GLN A 628 -0.15 25.19 -8.30
N CYS A 629 -1.05 24.83 -9.21
CA CYS A 629 -1.05 23.54 -9.90
C CYS A 629 -0.52 23.58 -11.34
N LEU A 630 0.14 24.68 -11.72
CA LEU A 630 0.69 24.91 -13.06
C LEU A 630 1.69 23.85 -13.54
N GLN A 631 2.32 23.11 -12.61
CA GLN A 631 3.27 22.04 -12.92
C GLN A 631 2.59 20.72 -13.32
N HIS A 632 1.34 20.52 -12.91
CA HIS A 632 0.55 19.34 -13.26
C HIS A 632 -0.17 19.62 -14.58
N LYS A 633 0.40 19.23 -15.72
CA LYS A 633 -0.38 19.27 -16.95
C LYS A 633 -1.58 18.33 -16.78
N ALA A 634 -2.79 18.84 -17.05
CA ALA A 634 -3.92 17.95 -17.22
C ALA A 634 -3.52 16.91 -18.27
N PRO A 635 -3.86 15.64 -18.08
CA PRO A 635 -4.03 14.77 -19.22
C PRO A 635 -4.85 15.59 -20.20
N LYS A 636 -4.33 15.81 -21.42
CA LYS A 636 -5.20 16.33 -22.46
C LYS A 636 -6.28 15.28 -22.59
N PHE A 637 -7.42 15.53 -21.96
CA PHE A 637 -8.62 14.79 -22.21
C PHE A 637 -9.11 15.27 -23.57
N GLU A 638 -8.37 14.89 -24.62
CA GLU A 638 -9.07 14.34 -25.77
C GLU A 638 -10.06 13.34 -25.19
N LYS A 639 -11.28 13.34 -25.70
CA LYS A 639 -12.23 12.27 -25.44
C LYS A 639 -11.56 10.94 -25.82
N LEU A 640 -10.85 10.34 -24.88
CA LEU A 640 -9.98 9.19 -25.06
C LEU A 640 -10.34 8.17 -23.98
N THR A 641 -11.19 7.24 -24.40
CA THR A 641 -11.24 5.85 -23.97
C THR A 641 -9.90 5.33 -23.45
N LEU A 642 -9.78 5.14 -22.14
CA LEU A 642 -8.76 4.28 -21.54
C LEU A 642 -9.14 2.83 -21.85
N LYS A 643 -8.38 2.20 -22.75
CA LYS A 643 -8.43 0.76 -23.00
C LYS A 643 -7.70 0.05 -21.86
N ALA A 644 -8.44 -0.48 -20.90
CA ALA A 644 -7.94 -1.31 -19.79
C ALA A 644 -7.12 -2.56 -20.23
N CYS A 645 -7.07 -2.84 -21.54
CA CYS A 645 -6.68 -4.13 -22.12
C CYS A 645 -5.65 -4.00 -23.22
N SER A 646 -5.04 -2.84 -23.41
CA SER A 646 -3.97 -2.67 -24.39
C SER A 646 -3.05 -1.52 -24.02
N GLY A 647 -1.76 -1.64 -24.27
CA GLY A 647 -0.78 -0.60 -24.04
C GLY A 647 0.30 -0.54 -25.10
N GLN A 648 1.05 0.57 -25.09
CA GLN A 648 2.18 0.78 -25.98
C GLN A 648 3.32 1.47 -25.22
N TRP A 649 4.54 0.99 -25.42
CA TRP A 649 5.77 1.55 -24.89
C TRP A 649 6.82 1.71 -26.01
N ARG A 650 7.58 2.81 -25.97
CA ARG A 650 8.59 3.15 -27.00
C ARG A 650 9.86 3.66 -26.35
N THR A 651 11.03 3.31 -26.90
CA THR A 651 12.34 3.70 -26.35
C THR A 651 13.30 4.13 -27.46
N GLY A 652 14.31 4.93 -27.11
CA GLY A 652 15.30 5.45 -28.08
C GLY A 652 14.70 6.38 -29.13
N CYS A 653 13.82 7.30 -28.73
CA CYS A 653 13.10 8.20 -29.64
C CYS A 653 13.84 9.51 -29.90
N PHE A 654 14.00 9.88 -31.18
CA PHE A 654 14.49 11.19 -31.62
C PHE A 654 13.58 11.72 -32.75
N ASN A 655 13.04 12.94 -32.58
CA ASN A 655 12.08 13.56 -33.51
C ASN A 655 10.88 12.67 -33.89
N GLY A 656 10.41 11.85 -32.95
CA GLY A 656 9.25 10.96 -33.14
C GLY A 656 9.58 9.61 -33.80
N ASP A 657 10.80 9.41 -34.29
CA ASP A 657 11.30 8.10 -34.73
C ASP A 657 11.97 7.38 -33.55
N CYS A 658 11.50 6.18 -33.23
CA CYS A 658 11.94 5.42 -32.05
C CYS A 658 12.69 4.16 -32.46
N GLN A 659 13.81 3.90 -31.79
CA GLN A 659 14.62 2.71 -32.02
C GLN A 659 13.84 1.41 -31.75
N SER A 660 13.04 1.38 -30.69
CA SER A 660 12.28 0.19 -30.31
C SER A 660 10.88 0.54 -29.80
N ARG A 661 9.94 -0.38 -29.97
CA ARG A 661 8.57 -0.29 -29.45
C ARG A 661 8.04 -1.66 -29.04
N VAL A 662 7.17 -1.65 -28.05
CA VAL A 662 6.38 -2.78 -27.61
C VAL A 662 4.93 -2.34 -27.54
N ASN A 663 4.03 -3.09 -28.17
CA ASN A 663 2.60 -2.97 -27.94
C ASN A 663 2.12 -4.24 -27.25
N TRP A 664 1.10 -4.15 -26.41
CA TRP A 664 0.48 -5.35 -25.84
C TRP A 664 -1.02 -5.22 -25.75
N ASN A 665 -1.71 -6.35 -25.82
CA ASN A 665 -3.14 -6.48 -25.58
C ASN A 665 -3.39 -7.65 -24.62
N VAL A 666 -4.27 -7.44 -23.63
CA VAL A 666 -4.69 -8.40 -22.61
C VAL A 666 -6.08 -8.92 -22.95
N TYR A 667 -6.24 -10.24 -22.96
CA TYR A 667 -7.49 -10.88 -23.33
C TYR A 667 -8.13 -11.60 -22.13
N ASN A 668 -9.45 -11.77 -22.20
CA ASN A 668 -10.27 -12.37 -21.14
C ASN A 668 -10.00 -13.87 -20.94
N ASP A 669 -9.28 -14.51 -21.87
CA ASP A 669 -8.89 -15.91 -21.85
C ASP A 669 -7.61 -16.18 -21.02
N GLY A 670 -7.10 -15.14 -20.36
CA GLY A 670 -5.94 -15.18 -19.49
C GLY A 670 -4.60 -15.00 -20.21
N THR A 671 -4.60 -14.58 -21.48
CA THR A 671 -3.39 -14.34 -22.28
C THR A 671 -3.09 -12.86 -22.48
N ILE A 672 -1.81 -12.56 -22.74
CA ILE A 672 -1.33 -11.25 -23.17
C ILE A 672 -0.53 -11.41 -24.46
N HIS A 673 -0.87 -10.64 -25.48
CA HIS A 673 -0.19 -10.64 -26.78
C HIS A 673 0.70 -9.42 -26.89
N PHE A 674 1.94 -9.63 -27.30
CA PHE A 674 2.95 -8.60 -27.48
C PHE A 674 3.33 -8.45 -28.95
N GLN A 675 3.55 -7.21 -29.38
CA GLN A 675 4.28 -6.87 -30.59
C GLN A 675 5.57 -6.16 -30.18
N MET A 676 6.69 -6.86 -30.26
CA MET A 676 8.02 -6.32 -29.98
C MET A 676 8.73 -5.98 -31.29
N LYS A 677 9.18 -4.73 -31.44
CA LYS A 677 9.76 -4.22 -32.69
C LYS A 677 10.99 -3.36 -32.43
N SER A 678 12.05 -3.53 -33.23
CA SER A 678 13.29 -2.78 -33.11
C SER A 678 14.09 -2.68 -34.41
N LYS A 679 14.79 -1.56 -34.63
CA LYS A 679 15.74 -1.39 -35.76
C LYS A 679 17.10 -1.98 -35.38
N THR A 680 17.38 -3.22 -35.80
CA THR A 680 18.60 -3.96 -35.45
C THR A 680 18.83 -5.16 -36.37
N ASP A 681 20.08 -5.53 -36.58
CA ASP A 681 20.52 -6.81 -37.19
C ASP A 681 20.94 -7.85 -36.13
N LYS A 682 20.86 -7.48 -34.85
CA LYS A 682 21.14 -8.31 -33.67
C LYS A 682 19.86 -8.79 -32.97
N TRP A 683 19.98 -9.30 -31.76
CA TRP A 683 18.82 -9.72 -30.95
C TRP A 683 18.09 -8.54 -30.30
N VAL A 684 16.81 -8.75 -29.98
CA VAL A 684 15.93 -7.86 -29.19
C VAL A 684 15.25 -8.67 -28.08
N ALA A 685 15.10 -8.10 -26.88
CA ALA A 685 14.52 -8.80 -25.73
C ALA A 685 13.54 -7.93 -24.95
N LEU A 686 12.43 -8.54 -24.52
CA LEU A 686 11.45 -8.00 -23.58
C LEU A 686 11.55 -8.78 -22.27
N GLY A 687 11.78 -8.09 -21.15
CA GLY A 687 11.86 -8.72 -19.82
C GLY A 687 10.82 -8.20 -18.84
N PHE A 688 10.48 -9.03 -17.85
CA PHE A 688 9.47 -8.79 -16.83
C PHE A 688 10.08 -9.02 -15.44
N SER A 689 9.92 -8.05 -14.52
CA SER A 689 10.37 -8.20 -13.14
C SER A 689 9.52 -7.40 -12.15
N TYR A 690 9.45 -7.89 -10.92
CA TYR A 690 8.90 -7.14 -9.78
C TYR A 690 9.84 -6.03 -9.28
N GLN A 691 11.09 -5.98 -9.75
CA GLN A 691 12.11 -5.02 -9.31
C GLN A 691 12.68 -4.23 -10.50
N GLU A 692 13.23 -3.05 -10.23
CA GLU A 692 13.90 -2.23 -11.26
C GLU A 692 15.32 -2.71 -11.62
N LYS A 693 15.60 -4.02 -11.50
CA LYS A 693 16.92 -4.63 -11.70
C LYS A 693 16.81 -5.91 -12.51
N MET A 694 17.84 -6.18 -13.34
CA MET A 694 17.92 -7.34 -14.24
C MET A 694 18.02 -8.73 -13.56
N PRO A 695 18.57 -8.92 -12.34
CA PRO A 695 18.52 -10.23 -11.67
C PRO A 695 17.09 -10.63 -11.30
N ASN A 696 16.77 -11.92 -11.45
CA ASN A 696 15.42 -12.49 -11.31
C ASN A 696 14.43 -11.84 -12.28
N THR A 697 14.80 -11.84 -13.57
CA THR A 697 13.99 -11.32 -14.66
C THR A 697 13.67 -12.43 -15.65
N ASP A 698 12.39 -12.62 -15.88
CA ASP A 698 11.81 -13.43 -16.96
C ASP A 698 11.97 -12.65 -18.27
N ALA A 699 12.51 -13.27 -19.33
CA ALA A 699 12.95 -12.58 -20.53
C ALA A 699 12.67 -13.35 -21.82
N ILE A 700 11.91 -12.73 -22.73
CA ILE A 700 11.63 -13.24 -24.07
C ILE A 700 12.58 -12.58 -25.07
N VAL A 701 13.42 -13.37 -25.72
CA VAL A 701 14.45 -12.89 -26.66
C VAL A 701 14.16 -13.35 -28.08
N GLY A 702 14.29 -12.45 -29.06
CA GLY A 702 14.11 -12.75 -30.47
C GLY A 702 15.28 -12.28 -31.36
N TRP A 703 15.62 -13.09 -32.37
CA TRP A 703 16.60 -12.72 -33.41
C TRP A 703 16.27 -13.38 -34.75
N TYR A 704 16.92 -12.90 -35.82
CA TYR A 704 16.85 -13.49 -37.16
C TYR A 704 18.21 -14.06 -37.56
N TYR A 705 18.23 -15.29 -38.08
CA TYR A 705 19.41 -15.90 -38.68
C TYR A 705 19.07 -16.52 -40.01
N ASN A 706 19.76 -16.15 -41.09
CA ASN A 706 19.49 -16.61 -42.45
C ASN A 706 18.00 -16.51 -42.86
N SER A 707 17.34 -15.41 -42.50
CA SER A 707 15.90 -15.15 -42.71
C SER A 707 14.94 -16.03 -41.89
N THR A 708 15.46 -16.85 -40.98
CA THR A 708 14.65 -17.63 -40.05
C THR A 708 14.53 -16.88 -38.72
N PRO A 709 13.30 -16.63 -38.23
CA PRO A 709 13.07 -16.04 -36.91
C PRO A 709 13.20 -17.09 -35.80
N THR A 710 13.82 -16.71 -34.69
CA THR A 710 13.83 -17.48 -33.46
C THR A 710 13.27 -16.61 -32.33
N LEU A 711 12.35 -17.15 -31.55
CA LEU A 711 11.87 -16.59 -30.28
C LEU A 711 12.25 -17.58 -29.17
N MET A 712 12.89 -17.10 -28.13
CA MET A 712 13.45 -17.90 -27.06
C MET A 712 12.96 -17.35 -25.72
N ASP A 713 12.34 -18.23 -24.95
CA ASP A 713 11.97 -17.97 -23.56
C ASP A 713 13.17 -18.26 -22.65
N SER A 714 13.41 -17.40 -21.65
CA SER A 714 14.63 -17.42 -20.86
C SER A 714 14.50 -16.74 -19.52
N PHE A 715 15.23 -17.24 -18.53
CA PHE A 715 15.31 -16.63 -17.21
C PHE A 715 16.71 -16.09 -16.89
N ILE A 716 16.74 -14.92 -16.25
CA ILE A 716 17.96 -14.20 -15.86
C ILE A 716 18.06 -14.20 -14.35
N ASP A 717 18.82 -15.12 -13.78
CA ASP A 717 19.10 -15.27 -12.34
C ASP A 717 20.26 -14.39 -11.83
N GLY A 718 20.88 -13.57 -12.70
CA GLY A 718 21.98 -12.69 -12.32
C GLY A 718 22.66 -11.99 -13.51
N TYR A 719 23.80 -11.34 -13.28
CA TYR A 719 24.56 -10.66 -14.34
C TYR A 719 25.38 -11.65 -15.18
N LYS A 720 24.70 -12.49 -15.95
CA LYS A 720 25.27 -13.51 -16.85
C LYS A 720 24.33 -13.76 -18.03
N THR A 721 24.77 -14.55 -19.01
CA THR A 721 23.97 -14.89 -20.20
C THR A 721 22.63 -15.52 -19.78
N PRO A 722 21.49 -15.10 -20.37
CA PRO A 722 20.19 -15.70 -20.10
C PRO A 722 20.22 -17.21 -20.34
N LYS A 723 19.62 -17.98 -19.44
CA LYS A 723 19.46 -19.42 -19.63
C LYS A 723 18.12 -19.66 -20.31
N VAL A 724 18.12 -20.49 -21.36
CA VAL A 724 16.88 -20.95 -22.00
C VAL A 724 16.02 -21.62 -20.94
N ASP A 725 14.75 -21.28 -20.92
CA ASP A 725 13.82 -21.85 -19.96
C ASP A 725 13.54 -23.33 -20.28
N ALA A 726 13.33 -24.14 -19.24
CA ALA A 726 13.01 -25.55 -19.35
C ALA A 726 11.58 -25.77 -19.87
N ILE A 727 10.69 -24.81 -19.61
CA ILE A 727 9.31 -24.76 -20.09
C ILE A 727 9.17 -23.49 -20.93
N ASN A 728 8.68 -23.62 -22.17
CA ASN A 728 8.50 -22.47 -23.04
C ASN A 728 7.05 -21.98 -22.95
N ASP A 729 6.84 -20.82 -22.32
CA ASP A 729 5.54 -20.23 -22.07
C ASP A 729 5.26 -19.00 -22.96
N ALA A 730 6.16 -18.71 -23.92
CA ALA A 730 6.00 -17.71 -24.97
C ALA A 730 5.84 -18.31 -26.38
N TYR A 731 4.74 -17.95 -27.04
CA TYR A 731 4.32 -18.53 -28.32
C TYR A 731 4.37 -17.51 -29.45
N LEU A 732 5.26 -17.73 -30.42
CA LEU A 732 5.40 -16.86 -31.59
C LEU A 732 4.16 -16.96 -32.51
N ILE A 733 3.53 -15.83 -32.77
CA ILE A 733 2.38 -15.68 -33.68
C ILE A 733 2.89 -15.56 -35.12
N ASN A 734 3.70 -14.53 -35.35
CA ASN A 734 4.35 -14.26 -36.62
C ASN A 734 5.53 -13.31 -36.37
N SER A 735 6.36 -13.14 -37.39
CA SER A 735 7.49 -12.21 -37.33
C SER A 735 7.82 -11.67 -38.72
N SER A 736 8.48 -10.50 -38.76
CA SER A 736 8.96 -9.91 -40.00
C SER A 736 10.30 -9.20 -39.81
N ASN A 737 11.15 -9.22 -40.82
CA ASN A 737 12.33 -8.37 -40.92
C ASN A 737 12.24 -7.56 -42.22
N ILE A 738 11.85 -6.29 -42.12
CA ILE A 738 11.64 -5.40 -43.27
C ILE A 738 12.53 -4.18 -43.08
N ASN A 739 13.39 -3.89 -44.05
CA ASN A 739 14.27 -2.71 -44.05
C ASN A 739 15.13 -2.55 -42.78
N GLY A 740 15.59 -3.67 -42.18
CA GLY A 740 16.41 -3.66 -40.96
C GLY A 740 15.62 -3.43 -39.66
N GLU A 741 14.29 -3.50 -39.71
CA GLU A 741 13.41 -3.45 -38.56
C GLU A 741 12.78 -4.83 -38.31
N VAL A 742 13.20 -5.47 -37.21
CA VAL A 742 12.68 -6.77 -36.79
C VAL A 742 11.41 -6.57 -35.95
N THR A 743 10.39 -7.39 -36.21
CA THR A 743 9.13 -7.40 -35.48
C THR A 743 8.79 -8.84 -35.09
N PHE A 744 8.50 -9.06 -33.82
CA PHE A 744 8.02 -10.32 -33.26
C PHE A 744 6.65 -10.08 -32.64
N ASN A 745 5.64 -10.80 -33.12
CA ASN A 745 4.34 -10.85 -32.47
C ASN A 745 4.24 -12.20 -31.77
N PHE A 746 3.97 -12.21 -30.46
CA PHE A 746 3.89 -13.43 -29.67
C PHE A 746 2.86 -13.27 -28.55
N TYR A 747 2.46 -14.36 -27.91
CA TYR A 747 1.61 -14.32 -26.72
C TYR A 747 2.15 -15.22 -25.61
N ARG A 748 1.73 -14.94 -24.38
CA ARG A 748 1.97 -15.79 -23.20
C ARG A 748 0.79 -15.72 -22.25
N HIS A 749 0.71 -16.67 -21.32
CA HIS A 749 -0.26 -16.60 -20.23
C HIS A 749 0.17 -15.55 -19.18
N ILE A 750 -0.83 -14.91 -18.56
CA ILE A 750 -0.64 -13.91 -17.51
C ILE A 750 -0.24 -14.59 -16.20
N ILE A 751 -0.70 -15.82 -16.00
CA ILE A 751 -0.31 -16.71 -14.90
C ILE A 751 0.19 -17.98 -15.58
N THR A 752 1.48 -18.27 -15.43
CA THR A 752 2.12 -19.47 -15.97
C THR A 752 2.28 -20.52 -14.87
N GLY A 753 2.51 -21.78 -15.27
CA GLY A 753 2.71 -22.89 -14.33
C GLY A 753 4.15 -22.98 -13.80
N ASP A 754 5.10 -22.26 -14.40
CA ASP A 754 6.51 -22.29 -14.06
C ASP A 754 6.91 -21.17 -13.08
N SER A 755 6.74 -21.45 -11.79
CA SER A 755 7.12 -20.49 -10.74
C SER A 755 8.64 -20.26 -10.57
N GLN A 756 9.50 -21.01 -11.27
CA GLN A 756 10.96 -20.90 -11.15
C GLN A 756 11.59 -20.18 -12.35
N GLY A 757 10.95 -20.25 -13.53
CA GLY A 757 11.34 -19.58 -14.77
C GLY A 757 10.60 -18.28 -15.07
N ASP A 758 9.37 -18.12 -14.56
CA ASP A 758 8.50 -17.00 -14.98
C ASP A 758 8.09 -16.02 -13.88
N THR A 759 7.85 -14.79 -14.32
CA THR A 759 7.18 -13.75 -13.53
C THR A 759 5.67 -13.75 -13.80
N ILE A 760 4.85 -13.79 -12.74
CA ILE A 760 3.40 -13.68 -12.87
C ILE A 760 3.04 -12.24 -13.27
N LEU A 761 2.39 -12.08 -14.42
CA LEU A 761 2.01 -10.78 -14.95
C LEU A 761 0.72 -10.24 -14.32
N PHE A 762 -0.05 -11.05 -13.58
CA PHE A 762 -1.20 -10.61 -12.80
C PHE A 762 -0.76 -9.68 -11.66
N GLY A 763 -1.22 -8.43 -11.69
CA GLY A 763 -0.72 -7.37 -10.82
C GLY A 763 0.22 -6.42 -11.55
N CYS A 764 1.13 -5.76 -10.83
CA CYS A 764 1.95 -4.68 -11.38
C CYS A 764 3.43 -5.09 -11.52
N ASN A 765 4.00 -4.93 -12.71
CA ASN A 765 5.36 -5.35 -13.06
C ASN A 765 6.14 -4.26 -13.82
N HIS A 766 7.47 -4.28 -13.72
CA HIS A 766 8.36 -3.47 -14.56
C HIS A 766 8.72 -4.21 -15.84
N PHE A 767 8.65 -3.52 -16.99
CA PHE A 767 9.09 -4.10 -18.26
C PHE A 767 10.47 -3.57 -18.65
N PHE A 768 11.31 -4.45 -19.18
CA PHE A 768 12.65 -4.16 -19.69
C PHE A 768 12.70 -4.35 -21.18
N LEU A 769 13.33 -3.43 -21.91
CA LEU A 769 13.57 -3.57 -23.34
C LEU A 769 15.07 -3.42 -23.62
N ALA A 770 15.67 -4.47 -24.16
CA ALA A 770 17.08 -4.54 -24.49
C ALA A 770 17.28 -4.89 -25.96
N VAL A 771 18.33 -4.32 -26.56
CA VAL A 771 18.69 -4.53 -27.97
C VAL A 771 20.19 -4.66 -28.09
N GLY A 772 20.64 -5.64 -28.87
CA GLY A 772 22.01 -5.67 -29.41
C GLY A 772 22.97 -6.66 -28.74
N GLY A 773 24.06 -6.96 -29.43
CA GLY A 773 25.04 -7.99 -29.06
C GLY A 773 25.05 -9.12 -30.09
N ASP A 774 26.21 -9.75 -30.32
CA ASP A 774 26.29 -10.92 -31.20
C ASP A 774 25.60 -12.13 -30.58
N PHE A 775 25.10 -13.05 -31.40
CA PHE A 775 24.48 -14.29 -30.94
C PHE A 775 25.00 -15.47 -31.74
N ASN A 776 25.00 -16.66 -31.12
CA ASN A 776 25.29 -17.91 -31.81
C ASN A 776 23.96 -18.59 -32.17
N PRO A 777 23.65 -18.78 -33.47
CA PRO A 777 22.38 -19.34 -33.93
C PRO A 777 22.22 -20.83 -33.62
N ASP A 778 23.30 -21.57 -33.46
CA ASP A 778 23.28 -23.02 -33.20
C ASP A 778 23.12 -23.32 -31.70
N THR A 779 23.63 -22.44 -30.84
CA THR A 779 23.62 -22.66 -29.37
C THR A 779 22.69 -21.73 -28.60
N GLY A 780 22.13 -20.70 -29.25
CA GLY A 780 21.29 -19.69 -28.60
C GLY A 780 22.04 -18.75 -27.64
N ILE A 781 23.38 -18.84 -27.58
CA ILE A 781 24.19 -18.03 -26.65
C ILE A 781 24.23 -16.57 -27.14
N LEU A 782 23.88 -15.65 -26.23
CA LEU A 782 23.81 -14.22 -26.48
C LEU A 782 25.01 -13.48 -25.86
N SER A 783 25.60 -12.56 -26.62
CA SER A 783 26.57 -11.60 -26.12
C SER A 783 25.85 -10.42 -25.45
N LYS A 784 26.55 -9.76 -24.53
CA LYS A 784 26.03 -8.60 -23.80
C LYS A 784 25.64 -7.47 -24.76
N HIS A 785 24.48 -6.89 -24.52
CA HIS A 785 24.02 -5.67 -25.19
C HIS A 785 24.92 -4.45 -24.90
N PRO A 786 25.10 -3.55 -25.89
CA PRO A 786 26.03 -2.42 -25.79
C PRO A 786 25.55 -1.28 -24.88
N LEU A 787 24.24 -1.14 -24.69
CA LEU A 787 23.61 -0.07 -23.90
C LEU A 787 22.85 -0.65 -22.70
N LYS A 788 22.66 0.13 -21.64
CA LYS A 788 21.81 -0.27 -20.51
C LYS A 788 20.37 -0.51 -21.02
N PRO A 789 19.69 -1.60 -20.61
CA PRO A 789 18.30 -1.84 -20.98
C PRO A 789 17.40 -0.69 -20.53
N SER A 790 16.42 -0.36 -21.36
CA SER A 790 15.39 0.60 -20.98
C SER A 790 14.40 -0.07 -20.04
N ILE A 791 13.89 0.66 -19.05
CA ILE A 791 12.87 0.21 -18.11
C ILE A 791 11.67 1.17 -18.16
N THR A 792 10.46 0.66 -17.97
CA THR A 792 9.26 1.50 -17.88
C THR A 792 9.34 2.44 -16.69
N SER A 793 9.04 3.73 -16.89
CA SER A 793 9.02 4.75 -15.82
C SER A 793 7.78 4.65 -14.92
N GLU A 794 6.72 4.01 -15.42
CA GLU A 794 5.52 3.66 -14.67
C GLU A 794 5.43 2.12 -14.60
N ILE A 795 4.90 1.61 -13.49
CA ILE A 795 4.67 0.18 -13.32
C ILE A 795 3.45 -0.25 -14.14
N ILE A 796 3.56 -1.34 -14.89
CA ILE A 796 2.47 -1.81 -15.75
C ILE A 796 1.61 -2.79 -14.95
N CYS A 797 0.36 -2.42 -14.72
CA CYS A 797 -0.59 -3.24 -13.99
C CYS A 797 -1.55 -3.97 -14.94
N ILE A 798 -1.56 -5.30 -14.87
CA ILE A 798 -2.43 -6.16 -15.68
C ILE A 798 -3.41 -6.89 -14.76
N PHE A 799 -4.70 -6.62 -14.97
CA PHE A 799 -5.80 -7.28 -14.27
C PHE A 799 -6.78 -7.83 -15.32
N PRO A 800 -6.78 -9.14 -15.60
CA PRO A 800 -7.63 -9.74 -16.63
C PRO A 800 -9.13 -9.55 -16.36
N SER A 801 -9.52 -9.45 -15.09
CA SER A 801 -10.92 -9.35 -14.65
C SER A 801 -11.64 -8.05 -15.01
N ILE A 802 -10.90 -7.02 -15.44
CA ILE A 802 -11.44 -5.70 -15.84
C ILE A 802 -11.38 -5.47 -17.35
N CYS A 803 -11.09 -6.52 -18.12
CA CYS A 803 -11.04 -6.49 -19.58
C CYS A 803 -12.33 -7.01 -20.24
N SER A 804 -12.97 -6.16 -21.05
CA SER A 804 -14.23 -6.47 -21.78
C SER A 804 -13.94 -7.20 -23.10
N ASP A 805 -14.66 -8.31 -23.36
CA ASP A 805 -14.98 -9.09 -24.58
C ASP A 805 -14.17 -8.98 -25.89
N ASP A 806 -12.95 -8.42 -25.91
CA ASP A 806 -12.08 -8.55 -27.07
C ASP A 806 -11.56 -10.00 -27.10
N ILE A 807 -11.94 -10.73 -28.15
CA ILE A 807 -11.29 -11.98 -28.55
C ILE A 807 -9.97 -11.58 -29.21
N PRO A 808 -8.84 -12.28 -28.94
CA PRO A 808 -7.59 -12.01 -29.65
C PRO A 808 -7.80 -11.91 -31.17
N PRO A 809 -7.21 -10.92 -31.89
CA PRO A 809 -7.19 -10.94 -33.33
C PRO A 809 -6.45 -12.22 -33.73
N ASP A 810 -7.19 -13.08 -34.41
CA ASP A 810 -6.88 -14.47 -34.74
C ASP A 810 -5.38 -14.82 -34.66
N VAL A 811 -5.02 -15.38 -33.51
CA VAL A 811 -3.91 -16.31 -33.41
C VAL A 811 -4.53 -17.66 -33.08
N GLY A 812 -5.20 -18.26 -34.06
CA GLY A 812 -5.71 -19.62 -33.95
C GLY A 812 -6.53 -19.83 -32.68
N ALA A 813 -7.74 -19.28 -32.66
CA ALA A 813 -8.71 -19.49 -31.60
C ALA A 813 -8.78 -20.96 -31.14
N ARG A 814 -8.94 -21.15 -29.83
CA ARG A 814 -9.32 -22.42 -29.18
C ARG A 814 -10.49 -23.04 -29.96
N LYS A 815 -10.47 -24.37 -30.12
CA LYS A 815 -11.41 -25.17 -30.93
C LYS A 815 -12.89 -24.93 -30.56
N ASP A 816 -13.51 -23.97 -31.27
CA ASP A 816 -14.89 -24.00 -31.78
C ASP A 816 -14.72 -23.86 -33.31
N SER A 817 -15.03 -24.91 -34.07
CA SER A 817 -14.71 -24.97 -35.51
C SER A 817 -15.99 -24.88 -36.33
N LEU A 818 -16.17 -23.75 -37.01
CA LEU A 818 -17.30 -23.46 -37.89
C LEU A 818 -16.77 -23.21 -39.30
N VAL A 819 -16.90 -24.20 -40.18
CA VAL A 819 -16.43 -24.19 -41.56
C VAL A 819 -17.63 -24.34 -42.47
N PHE A 820 -17.97 -23.31 -43.23
CA PHE A 820 -19.09 -23.36 -44.16
C PHE A 820 -18.87 -22.45 -45.37
N ASP A 821 -19.55 -22.78 -46.46
CA ASP A 821 -19.76 -21.94 -47.62
C ASP A 821 -21.27 -21.68 -47.79
N ASN A 822 -21.66 -20.98 -48.86
CA ASN A 822 -23.06 -20.61 -49.11
C ASN A 822 -24.01 -21.82 -49.24
N CYS A 823 -23.47 -23.02 -49.46
CA CYS A 823 -24.24 -24.20 -49.81
C CYS A 823 -24.01 -25.40 -48.90
N SER A 824 -23.01 -25.38 -48.02
CA SER A 824 -22.80 -26.43 -47.03
C SER A 824 -21.92 -25.96 -45.89
N GLY A 825 -22.09 -26.57 -44.71
CA GLY A 825 -21.35 -26.15 -43.54
C GLY A 825 -21.27 -27.18 -42.45
N SER A 826 -20.31 -26.99 -41.56
CA SER A 826 -20.07 -27.77 -40.37
C SER A 826 -19.71 -26.85 -39.22
N TRP A 827 -20.38 -27.03 -38.10
CA TRP A 827 -20.17 -26.30 -36.87
C TRP A 827 -20.01 -27.26 -35.72
N ILE A 828 -18.89 -27.16 -35.03
CA ILE A 828 -18.55 -28.01 -33.89
C ILE A 828 -18.33 -27.10 -32.69
N THR A 829 -19.04 -27.38 -31.59
CA THR A 829 -19.05 -26.52 -30.39
C THR A 829 -19.13 -27.32 -29.08
N GLY A 830 -18.88 -26.64 -27.95
CA GLY A 830 -18.86 -27.25 -26.62
C GLY A 830 -17.67 -28.20 -26.43
N CYS A 831 -16.50 -27.81 -26.91
CA CYS A 831 -15.28 -28.62 -26.85
C CYS A 831 -14.46 -28.32 -25.59
N ASP A 832 -14.07 -29.38 -24.87
CA ASP A 832 -13.07 -29.31 -23.80
C ASP A 832 -11.95 -30.32 -24.10
N ILE A 833 -10.70 -29.85 -24.10
CA ILE A 833 -9.49 -30.65 -24.38
C ILE A 833 -9.60 -31.48 -25.69
N GLY A 834 -10.07 -30.84 -26.78
CA GLY A 834 -10.12 -31.46 -28.11
C GLY A 834 -11.20 -32.52 -28.33
N ILE A 835 -12.06 -32.76 -27.33
CA ILE A 835 -13.24 -33.61 -27.47
C ILE A 835 -14.46 -32.69 -27.53
N CYS A 836 -15.05 -32.61 -28.72
CA CYS A 836 -16.19 -31.74 -28.97
C CYS A 836 -17.51 -32.46 -28.72
N GLN A 837 -18.35 -31.87 -27.88
CA GLN A 837 -19.61 -32.50 -27.50
C GLN A 837 -20.68 -32.33 -28.58
N ASN A 838 -20.70 -31.22 -29.34
CA ASN A 838 -21.82 -30.82 -30.18
C ASN A 838 -21.37 -30.58 -31.63
N GLN A 839 -22.18 -31.02 -32.60
CA GLN A 839 -21.92 -30.83 -34.01
C GLN A 839 -23.20 -30.59 -34.79
N LEU A 840 -23.15 -29.63 -35.71
CA LEU A 840 -24.19 -29.31 -36.67
C LEU A 840 -23.58 -29.25 -38.06
N ASN A 841 -24.04 -30.06 -38.99
CA ASN A 841 -23.63 -30.01 -40.39
C ASN A 841 -24.85 -29.78 -41.27
N TRP A 842 -24.71 -29.00 -42.34
CA TRP A 842 -25.81 -28.77 -43.28
C TRP A 842 -25.35 -28.72 -44.73
N LYS A 843 -26.30 -28.94 -45.64
CA LYS A 843 -26.14 -28.79 -47.08
C LYS A 843 -27.42 -28.26 -47.71
N VAL A 844 -27.28 -27.26 -48.56
CA VAL A 844 -28.35 -26.51 -49.22
C VAL A 844 -28.35 -26.86 -50.71
N TYR A 845 -29.54 -27.09 -51.23
CA TYR A 845 -29.78 -27.42 -52.63
C TYR A 845 -30.50 -26.28 -53.33
N LYS A 846 -30.25 -26.14 -54.65
CA LYS A 846 -30.79 -25.05 -55.47
C LYS A 846 -32.32 -25.04 -55.61
N ASP A 847 -32.97 -26.17 -55.30
CA ASP A 847 -34.44 -26.29 -55.27
C ASP A 847 -35.07 -25.70 -54.00
N GLY A 848 -34.27 -25.07 -53.14
CA GLY A 848 -34.72 -24.37 -51.93
C GLY A 848 -34.81 -25.26 -50.70
N ARG A 849 -34.24 -26.48 -50.72
CA ARG A 849 -34.20 -27.38 -49.56
C ARG A 849 -32.85 -27.34 -48.85
N ILE A 850 -32.88 -27.42 -47.52
CA ILE A 850 -31.69 -27.60 -46.68
C ILE A 850 -31.79 -28.92 -45.91
N GLU A 851 -30.70 -29.67 -45.93
CA GLU A 851 -30.53 -30.90 -45.20
C GLU A 851 -29.55 -30.68 -44.05
N ILE A 852 -29.94 -31.03 -42.84
CA ILE A 852 -29.23 -30.71 -41.61
C ILE A 852 -29.02 -31.98 -40.80
N THR A 853 -27.82 -32.13 -40.25
CA THR A 853 -27.44 -33.18 -39.30
C THR A 853 -26.99 -32.54 -37.99
N MET A 854 -27.73 -32.76 -36.90
CA MET A 854 -27.35 -32.33 -35.55
C MET A 854 -26.99 -33.52 -34.67
N ALA A 855 -25.87 -33.41 -33.95
CA ALA A 855 -25.34 -34.51 -33.14
C ALA A 855 -24.71 -34.02 -31.83
N SER A 856 -25.04 -34.67 -30.71
CA SER A 856 -24.41 -34.41 -29.42
C SER A 856 -24.38 -35.63 -28.50
N ARG A 857 -23.41 -35.67 -27.58
CA ARG A 857 -23.31 -36.71 -26.53
C ARG A 857 -24.27 -36.41 -25.38
N THR A 858 -25.51 -36.88 -25.49
CA THR A 858 -26.54 -36.67 -24.46
C THR A 858 -27.65 -37.73 -24.52
N ASP A 859 -28.31 -37.95 -23.38
CA ASP A 859 -29.56 -38.71 -23.25
C ASP A 859 -30.80 -37.78 -23.21
N ARG A 860 -30.60 -36.47 -23.45
CA ARG A 860 -31.62 -35.42 -23.37
C ARG A 860 -32.02 -34.90 -24.75
N TRP A 861 -32.94 -33.93 -24.78
CA TRP A 861 -33.28 -33.29 -26.06
C TRP A 861 -32.12 -32.41 -26.53
N ILE A 862 -31.96 -32.37 -27.85
CA ILE A 862 -31.04 -31.46 -28.54
C ILE A 862 -31.84 -30.56 -29.49
N ALA A 863 -31.36 -29.34 -29.69
CA ALA A 863 -32.05 -28.38 -30.51
C ALA A 863 -31.08 -27.58 -31.37
N MET A 864 -31.52 -27.30 -32.60
CA MET A 864 -30.96 -26.24 -33.42
C MET A 864 -31.90 -25.04 -33.34
N GLY A 865 -31.37 -23.88 -32.96
CA GLY A 865 -32.09 -22.61 -33.03
C GLY A 865 -31.60 -21.76 -34.20
N ILE A 866 -32.46 -20.90 -34.72
CA ILE A 866 -32.18 -19.93 -35.77
C ILE A 866 -32.63 -18.56 -35.25
N SER A 867 -31.71 -17.59 -35.19
CA SER A 867 -32.07 -16.22 -34.81
C SER A 867 -31.30 -15.19 -35.60
N ASP A 868 -31.92 -14.03 -35.81
CA ASP A 868 -31.28 -12.90 -36.45
C ASP A 868 -30.41 -12.05 -35.54
N ASP A 869 -30.61 -12.13 -34.22
CA ASP A 869 -30.12 -11.12 -33.27
C ASP A 869 -29.25 -11.68 -32.15
N ARG A 870 -28.84 -12.96 -32.26
CA ARG A 870 -28.10 -13.72 -31.24
C ARG A 870 -28.87 -14.02 -29.95
N HIS A 871 -30.15 -13.73 -29.89
CA HIS A 871 -31.00 -14.09 -28.76
C HIS A 871 -31.98 -15.19 -29.16
N MET A 872 -32.37 -16.01 -28.18
CA MET A 872 -33.37 -17.07 -28.38
C MET A 872 -34.82 -16.54 -28.34
N ASN A 873 -35.03 -15.25 -28.11
CA ASN A 873 -36.37 -14.67 -28.14
C ASN A 873 -36.70 -14.33 -29.59
N ASN A 874 -37.93 -14.61 -30.04
CA ASN A 874 -38.34 -14.49 -31.44
C ASN A 874 -37.44 -15.31 -32.37
N SER A 875 -37.04 -16.50 -31.91
CA SER A 875 -36.22 -17.43 -32.67
C SER A 875 -37.02 -18.64 -33.07
N ASP A 876 -36.70 -19.15 -34.24
CA ASP A 876 -37.17 -20.44 -34.72
C ASP A 876 -36.27 -21.55 -34.14
N ALA A 877 -36.83 -22.71 -33.82
CA ALA A 877 -36.10 -23.79 -33.21
C ALA A 877 -36.63 -25.17 -33.60
N ILE A 878 -35.72 -26.06 -33.97
CA ILE A 878 -36.01 -27.46 -34.25
C ILE A 878 -35.48 -28.28 -33.09
N VAL A 879 -36.36 -29.00 -32.40
CA VAL A 879 -36.02 -29.80 -31.21
C VAL A 879 -36.23 -31.27 -31.50
N ALA A 880 -35.22 -32.09 -31.21
CA ALA A 880 -35.29 -33.54 -31.35
C ALA A 880 -34.89 -34.28 -30.07
N SER A 881 -35.52 -35.43 -29.87
CA SER A 881 -35.21 -36.34 -28.76
C SER A 881 -35.63 -37.77 -29.10
N PHE A 882 -35.05 -38.75 -28.42
CA PHE A 882 -35.53 -40.13 -28.48
C PHE A 882 -36.44 -40.38 -27.29
N LEU A 883 -37.74 -40.58 -27.55
CA LEU A 883 -38.73 -40.87 -26.54
C LEU A 883 -39.07 -42.37 -26.59
N ASN A 884 -38.73 -43.10 -25.52
CA ASN A 884 -38.87 -44.57 -25.47
C ASN A 884 -38.19 -45.25 -26.67
N ASP A 885 -36.97 -44.83 -27.00
CA ASP A 885 -36.15 -45.29 -28.14
C ASP A 885 -36.73 -44.99 -29.54
N ALA A 886 -37.86 -44.29 -29.64
CA ALA A 886 -38.39 -43.78 -30.89
C ALA A 886 -37.92 -42.33 -31.14
N PRO A 887 -37.35 -42.00 -32.31
CA PRO A 887 -36.92 -40.65 -32.62
C PRO A 887 -38.15 -39.75 -32.81
N THR A 888 -38.11 -38.58 -32.19
CA THR A 888 -39.12 -37.54 -32.34
C THR A 888 -38.44 -36.21 -32.65
N ILE A 889 -38.99 -35.47 -33.61
CA ILE A 889 -38.51 -34.15 -34.01
C ILE A 889 -39.72 -33.25 -34.20
N TYR A 890 -39.62 -32.01 -33.72
CA TYR A 890 -40.68 -31.03 -33.83
C TYR A 890 -40.11 -29.68 -34.21
N ASP A 891 -40.84 -29.01 -35.10
CA ASP A 891 -40.68 -27.60 -35.41
C ASP A 891 -41.34 -26.77 -34.31
N ARG A 892 -40.58 -25.79 -33.82
CA ARG A 892 -40.92 -25.00 -32.65
C ARG A 892 -40.44 -23.58 -32.84
N TYR A 893 -41.01 -22.69 -32.05
CA TYR A 893 -40.61 -21.29 -32.06
C TYR A 893 -40.64 -20.72 -30.65
N LEU A 894 -39.93 -19.62 -30.46
CA LEU A 894 -39.86 -18.89 -29.19
C LEU A 894 -40.30 -17.46 -29.42
N THR A 895 -41.21 -16.94 -28.58
CA THR A 895 -41.65 -15.53 -28.64
C THR A 895 -41.29 -14.78 -27.37
N VAL A 896 -41.26 -13.44 -27.42
CA VAL A 896 -40.84 -12.58 -26.30
C VAL A 896 -41.72 -12.69 -25.04
N ASN A 897 -42.92 -13.29 -25.14
CA ASN A 897 -44.01 -13.02 -24.19
C ASN A 897 -44.67 -14.24 -23.55
N THR A 898 -43.93 -15.32 -23.28
CA THR A 898 -44.41 -16.32 -22.32
C THR A 898 -43.64 -16.32 -21.02
N SER A 899 -44.39 -16.15 -19.93
CA SER A 899 -43.98 -16.33 -18.54
C SER A 899 -43.41 -17.72 -18.23
N ASN A 900 -43.49 -18.65 -19.18
CA ASN A 900 -42.74 -19.90 -19.22
C ASN A 900 -41.79 -19.87 -20.42
N HIS A 901 -40.48 -19.79 -20.16
CA HIS A 901 -39.41 -19.67 -21.16
C HIS A 901 -39.12 -21.01 -21.88
N TYR A 902 -40.12 -21.61 -22.55
CA TYR A 902 -39.97 -22.85 -23.32
C TYR A 902 -40.36 -22.64 -24.78
N ALA A 903 -39.70 -23.36 -25.69
CA ALA A 903 -40.06 -23.37 -27.10
C ALA A 903 -41.47 -23.94 -27.28
N GLN A 904 -42.33 -23.23 -28.00
CA GLN A 904 -43.71 -23.63 -28.27
C GLN A 904 -43.75 -24.50 -29.51
N MET A 905 -44.62 -25.52 -29.51
CA MET A 905 -44.75 -26.40 -30.67
C MET A 905 -45.60 -25.70 -31.73
N ASP A 906 -45.16 -25.75 -32.98
CA ASP A 906 -46.00 -25.27 -34.08
C ASP A 906 -47.24 -26.15 -34.27
N SER A 907 -48.30 -25.61 -34.85
CA SER A 907 -49.51 -26.35 -35.16
C SER A 907 -49.19 -27.56 -36.05
N GLN A 908 -49.97 -28.65 -35.95
CA GLN A 908 -49.70 -29.89 -36.70
C GLN A 908 -49.67 -29.71 -38.24
N TYR A 909 -50.20 -28.59 -38.76
CA TYR A 909 -50.23 -28.25 -40.18
C TYR A 909 -49.02 -27.42 -40.64
N ASN A 910 -48.24 -26.86 -39.70
CA ASN A 910 -47.07 -26.02 -39.94
C ASN A 910 -45.76 -26.66 -39.42
N GLN A 911 -45.78 -27.96 -39.14
CA GLN A 911 -44.57 -28.72 -38.83
C GLN A 911 -43.74 -28.90 -40.12
N ASN A 912 -42.75 -28.03 -40.34
CA ASN A 912 -42.03 -27.92 -41.61
C ASN A 912 -40.71 -28.71 -41.64
N VAL A 913 -40.57 -29.69 -40.75
CA VAL A 913 -39.37 -30.52 -40.61
C VAL A 913 -39.65 -32.00 -40.92
N PHE A 914 -38.79 -32.61 -41.75
CA PHE A 914 -38.94 -34.00 -42.18
C PHE A 914 -37.71 -34.82 -41.81
N LEU A 915 -37.86 -35.74 -40.85
CA LEU A 915 -36.78 -36.62 -40.40
C LEU A 915 -36.37 -37.59 -41.53
N ILE A 916 -35.08 -37.62 -41.84
CA ILE A 916 -34.49 -38.52 -42.84
C ILE A 916 -33.92 -39.77 -42.15
N SER A 917 -33.11 -39.56 -41.11
CA SER A 917 -32.53 -40.65 -40.32
C SER A 917 -32.12 -40.18 -38.93
N SER A 918 -32.02 -41.12 -37.99
CA SER A 918 -31.62 -40.84 -36.62
C SER A 918 -30.91 -42.05 -36.00
N SER A 919 -29.92 -41.81 -35.14
CA SER A 919 -29.23 -42.87 -34.40
C SER A 919 -28.73 -42.39 -33.03
N ILE A 920 -28.60 -43.32 -32.08
CA ILE A 920 -27.81 -43.13 -30.86
C ILE A 920 -26.73 -44.21 -30.85
N ILE A 921 -25.46 -43.81 -30.88
CA ILE A 921 -24.31 -44.72 -30.83
C ILE A 921 -23.33 -44.16 -29.80
N ASP A 922 -22.92 -44.99 -28.83
CA ASP A 922 -21.99 -44.62 -27.74
C ASP A 922 -22.36 -43.31 -27.02
N GLY A 923 -23.66 -43.16 -26.73
CA GLY A 923 -24.21 -41.98 -26.06
C GLY A 923 -24.26 -40.71 -26.91
N ARG A 924 -23.94 -40.78 -28.21
CA ARG A 924 -24.07 -39.67 -29.15
C ARG A 924 -25.35 -39.80 -29.97
N ALA A 925 -26.33 -38.96 -29.66
CA ALA A 925 -27.57 -38.83 -30.43
C ALA A 925 -27.31 -38.00 -31.69
N THR A 926 -27.72 -38.50 -32.86
CA THR A 926 -27.58 -37.86 -34.16
C THR A 926 -28.90 -37.89 -34.91
N PHE A 927 -29.35 -36.74 -35.41
CA PHE A 927 -30.58 -36.60 -36.19
C PHE A 927 -30.28 -35.87 -37.50
N ARG A 928 -30.70 -36.45 -38.61
CA ARG A 928 -30.58 -35.89 -39.96
C ARG A 928 -31.97 -35.68 -40.55
N PHE A 929 -32.26 -34.48 -41.00
CA PHE A 929 -33.58 -34.08 -41.48
C PHE A 929 -33.45 -33.04 -42.59
N TYR A 930 -34.53 -32.77 -43.32
CA TYR A 930 -34.60 -31.61 -44.21
C TYR A 930 -35.75 -30.69 -43.86
N ARG A 931 -35.58 -29.43 -44.24
CA ARG A 931 -36.57 -28.34 -44.18
C ARG A 931 -36.41 -27.47 -45.43
N ASN A 932 -37.44 -26.72 -45.79
CA ASN A 932 -37.31 -25.73 -46.85
C ASN A 932 -36.60 -24.48 -46.31
N VAL A 933 -35.69 -23.91 -47.12
CA VAL A 933 -34.93 -22.71 -46.78
C VAL A 933 -35.87 -21.51 -46.59
N THR A 934 -36.97 -21.47 -47.34
CA THR A 934 -38.07 -20.52 -47.14
C THR A 934 -39.34 -21.28 -46.76
N THR A 935 -40.08 -20.77 -45.79
CA THR A 935 -41.32 -21.36 -45.26
C THR A 935 -42.51 -20.45 -45.56
N ASN A 936 -43.69 -21.05 -45.72
CA ASN A 936 -44.93 -20.29 -45.90
C ASN A 936 -45.51 -19.80 -44.57
N ASP A 937 -45.10 -20.41 -43.46
CA ASP A 937 -45.30 -19.81 -42.14
C ASP A 937 -44.22 -18.75 -41.96
N THR A 938 -44.63 -17.51 -41.73
CA THR A 938 -43.73 -16.38 -41.51
C THR A 938 -43.98 -15.72 -40.15
N GLU A 939 -44.91 -16.26 -39.36
CA GLU A 939 -45.20 -15.74 -38.02
C GLU A 939 -44.33 -16.43 -36.97
N THR A 940 -44.11 -17.75 -37.11
CA THR A 940 -43.37 -18.57 -36.15
C THR A 940 -42.00 -19.00 -36.68
N ASP A 941 -41.90 -19.15 -38.00
CA ASP A 941 -40.73 -19.66 -38.69
C ASP A 941 -39.84 -18.53 -39.24
N ILE A 942 -38.53 -18.75 -39.18
CA ILE A 942 -37.53 -17.86 -39.78
C ILE A 942 -37.01 -18.49 -41.06
N SER A 943 -37.16 -17.76 -42.17
CA SER A 943 -36.51 -18.10 -43.43
C SER A 943 -35.00 -18.17 -43.25
N LEU A 944 -34.38 -19.24 -43.70
CA LEU A 944 -32.93 -19.39 -43.74
C LEU A 944 -32.30 -18.68 -44.95
N GLU A 945 -33.09 -18.21 -45.91
CA GLU A 945 -32.60 -17.38 -47.02
C GLU A 945 -32.16 -16.02 -46.46
N GLY A 946 -30.85 -15.83 -46.38
CA GLY A 946 -30.25 -14.72 -45.64
C GLY A 946 -29.20 -15.20 -44.65
N CYS A 947 -28.82 -14.32 -43.72
CA CYS A 947 -27.75 -14.57 -42.77
C CYS A 947 -28.30 -14.61 -41.35
N HIS A 948 -28.25 -15.78 -40.72
CA HIS A 948 -28.81 -16.02 -39.40
C HIS A 948 -27.79 -16.66 -38.47
N TYR A 949 -27.92 -16.43 -37.17
CA TYR A 949 -27.15 -17.14 -36.16
C TYR A 949 -27.79 -18.48 -35.85
N PHE A 950 -26.96 -19.52 -35.76
CA PHE A 950 -27.42 -20.83 -35.35
C PHE A 950 -27.10 -21.04 -33.88
N PHE A 951 -28.00 -21.71 -33.17
CA PHE A 951 -27.83 -22.11 -31.79
C PHE A 951 -27.82 -23.61 -31.70
N PHE A 952 -27.04 -24.13 -30.77
CA PHE A 952 -27.04 -25.52 -30.38
C PHE A 952 -27.44 -25.61 -28.91
N GLY A 953 -28.70 -25.98 -28.67
CA GLY A 953 -29.30 -26.13 -27.36
C GLY A 953 -29.32 -27.58 -26.92
N ILE A 954 -29.03 -27.82 -25.64
CA ILE A 954 -29.08 -29.16 -25.04
C ILE A 954 -29.66 -29.06 -23.64
N GLY A 955 -30.58 -29.93 -23.29
CA GLY A 955 -30.89 -30.18 -21.89
C GLY A 955 -32.25 -30.82 -21.68
N GLY A 956 -32.69 -30.84 -20.42
CA GLY A 956 -34.05 -31.15 -19.99
C GLY A 956 -34.64 -32.54 -20.32
N VAL A 957 -35.74 -32.87 -19.65
CA VAL A 957 -36.62 -34.01 -20.01
C VAL A 957 -37.53 -33.61 -21.17
N PHE A 958 -37.67 -34.51 -22.15
CA PHE A 958 -38.66 -34.48 -23.23
C PHE A 958 -39.83 -35.40 -22.87
N ARG A 959 -41.07 -34.90 -22.87
CA ARG A 959 -42.25 -35.68 -22.44
C ARG A 959 -43.10 -36.15 -23.62
N PRO A 960 -43.90 -37.23 -23.48
CA PRO A 960 -44.74 -37.76 -24.55
C PRO A 960 -45.75 -36.79 -25.19
N GLY A 961 -46.12 -35.70 -24.49
CA GLY A 961 -46.96 -34.64 -25.05
C GLY A 961 -46.20 -33.56 -25.84
N GLY A 962 -44.90 -33.74 -26.11
CA GLY A 962 -44.09 -32.73 -26.80
C GLY A 962 -43.59 -31.58 -25.91
N GLU A 963 -43.85 -31.65 -24.61
CA GLU A 963 -43.35 -30.68 -23.63
C GLU A 963 -41.86 -30.88 -23.37
N ILE A 964 -41.12 -29.77 -23.30
CA ILE A 964 -39.70 -29.76 -22.94
C ILE A 964 -39.47 -28.92 -21.70
N THR A 965 -38.48 -29.33 -20.90
CA THR A 965 -37.97 -28.54 -19.78
C THR A 965 -36.73 -27.74 -20.20
N LYS A 966 -36.32 -26.76 -19.38
CA LYS A 966 -35.31 -25.74 -19.74
C LYS A 966 -33.95 -26.41 -19.94
N HIS A 967 -33.21 -25.96 -20.95
CA HIS A 967 -31.81 -26.34 -21.14
C HIS A 967 -30.97 -25.97 -19.90
N TRP A 968 -29.90 -26.71 -19.62
CA TRP A 968 -29.15 -26.59 -18.36
C TRP A 968 -27.98 -25.58 -18.40
N SER A 969 -27.56 -25.18 -19.59
CA SER A 969 -26.57 -24.12 -19.84
C SER A 969 -27.09 -23.18 -20.92
N THR A 970 -26.54 -21.97 -21.02
CA THR A 970 -26.83 -21.09 -22.16
C THR A 970 -26.51 -21.84 -23.46
N PRO A 971 -27.42 -21.87 -24.46
CA PRO A 971 -27.16 -22.58 -25.71
C PRO A 971 -25.95 -22.01 -26.42
N PHE A 972 -25.17 -22.90 -27.01
CA PHE A 972 -24.01 -22.49 -27.80
C PHE A 972 -24.51 -21.75 -29.02
N ILE A 973 -23.85 -20.67 -29.41
CA ILE A 973 -24.25 -19.86 -30.55
C ILE A 973 -23.09 -19.75 -31.53
N SER A 974 -23.41 -19.80 -32.82
CA SER A 974 -22.42 -19.65 -33.87
C SER A 974 -21.77 -18.27 -33.75
N SER A 975 -20.44 -18.25 -33.75
CA SER A 975 -19.64 -17.02 -33.63
C SER A 975 -19.89 -16.05 -34.79
N GLN A 976 -20.45 -16.52 -35.90
CA GLN A 976 -20.84 -15.74 -37.07
C GLN A 976 -22.21 -16.15 -37.61
N LYS A 977 -22.87 -15.25 -38.36
CA LYS A 977 -24.10 -15.55 -39.09
C LYS A 977 -23.77 -16.50 -40.23
N ILE A 978 -24.54 -17.56 -40.33
CA ILE A 978 -24.47 -18.50 -41.43
C ILE A 978 -25.39 -17.95 -42.52
N CYS A 979 -24.76 -17.54 -43.62
CA CYS A 979 -25.44 -16.97 -44.78
C CYS A 979 -25.76 -18.06 -45.78
N ILE A 980 -27.04 -18.27 -46.04
CA ILE A 980 -27.51 -19.23 -47.02
C ILE A 980 -28.22 -18.46 -48.13
N THR A 981 -27.83 -18.75 -49.36
CA THR A 981 -28.47 -18.19 -50.56
C THR A 981 -28.73 -19.33 -51.54
N SER A 982 -29.93 -19.89 -51.48
CA SER A 982 -30.27 -21.13 -52.19
C SER A 982 -30.11 -21.00 -53.70
N SER A 983 -30.33 -19.81 -54.27
CA SER A 983 -30.21 -19.55 -55.71
C SER A 983 -28.79 -19.68 -56.27
N GLN A 984 -27.77 -19.63 -55.40
CA GLN A 984 -26.35 -19.70 -55.80
C GLN A 984 -25.76 -21.11 -55.68
N CYS A 985 -26.56 -22.10 -55.26
CA CYS A 985 -26.09 -23.45 -55.00
C CYS A 985 -26.20 -24.38 -56.21
N LEU A 986 -25.36 -25.43 -56.23
CA LEU A 986 -25.32 -26.41 -57.32
C LEU A 986 -26.67 -27.17 -57.43
N ASP A 987 -27.03 -27.55 -58.66
CA ASP A 987 -28.30 -28.23 -58.95
C ASP A 987 -28.47 -29.48 -58.08
N SER A 988 -29.66 -29.66 -57.51
CA SER A 988 -30.00 -30.90 -56.80
C SER A 988 -29.71 -32.07 -57.74
N PRO A 989 -29.10 -33.17 -57.29
CA PRO A 989 -29.20 -34.40 -58.04
C PRO A 989 -30.69 -34.64 -58.30
N HIS A 990 -31.07 -34.80 -59.56
CA HIS A 990 -32.41 -35.25 -59.93
C HIS A 990 -32.66 -36.56 -59.20
N VAL A 991 -33.35 -36.48 -58.08
CA VAL A 991 -34.23 -37.54 -57.67
C VAL A 991 -35.58 -37.04 -58.13
N ASN A 992 -36.13 -37.78 -59.08
CA ASN A 992 -37.50 -37.69 -59.50
C ASN A 992 -38.40 -37.38 -58.30
N ALA A 993 -39.42 -36.56 -58.57
CA ALA A 993 -40.68 -36.75 -57.89
C ALA A 993 -40.95 -38.28 -57.77
N ALA A 994 -41.38 -38.69 -56.58
CA ALA A 994 -41.57 -40.07 -56.16
C ALA A 994 -40.30 -40.77 -55.65
N HIS A 995 -40.15 -40.79 -54.33
CA HIS A 995 -40.76 -41.88 -53.57
C HIS A 995 -40.69 -41.52 -52.08
N ARG A 996 -41.84 -41.59 -51.42
CA ARG A 996 -41.89 -42.19 -50.08
C ARG A 996 -41.24 -43.57 -50.19
N PRO A 997 -40.21 -43.91 -49.42
CA PRO A 997 -40.02 -45.24 -48.92
C PRO A 997 -40.61 -45.20 -47.50
N ASP A 998 -41.88 -45.54 -47.31
CA ASP A 998 -42.24 -46.96 -47.19
C ASP A 998 -41.05 -47.77 -46.64
N TYR A 999 -40.78 -47.60 -45.35
CA TYR A 999 -40.40 -48.75 -44.54
C TYR A 999 -41.65 -49.62 -44.41
N GLY A 1000 -41.77 -50.51 -45.39
CA GLY A 1000 -42.72 -51.60 -45.36
C GLY A 1000 -42.43 -52.54 -44.19
N ASN A 1001 -43.52 -53.16 -43.75
CA ASN A 1001 -43.55 -54.55 -43.33
C ASN A 1001 -42.65 -54.92 -42.15
N TYR A 1002 -43.08 -54.52 -40.96
CA TYR A 1002 -43.37 -55.56 -39.97
C TYR A 1002 -44.78 -56.08 -40.22
N LYS A 1003 -44.85 -57.35 -40.65
CA LYS A 1003 -46.06 -58.15 -40.77
C LYS A 1003 -46.86 -58.11 -39.46
N LEU A 1004 -48.10 -57.64 -39.51
CA LEU A 1004 -49.23 -58.49 -39.11
C LEU A 1004 -50.52 -58.06 -39.80
N ILE A 1005 -51.12 -59.06 -40.45
CA ILE A 1005 -52.39 -59.12 -41.16
C ILE A 1005 -53.55 -58.76 -40.20
N THR A 1006 -54.48 -57.87 -40.59
CA THR A 1006 -55.88 -58.16 -41.01
C THR A 1006 -56.84 -56.95 -40.82
N LEU A 1007 -57.81 -56.81 -41.75
CA LEU A 1007 -59.07 -56.00 -41.79
C LEU A 1007 -58.94 -54.61 -42.47
N ILE A 1008 -59.04 -54.48 -43.80
CA ILE A 1008 -60.18 -54.59 -44.76
C ILE A 1008 -61.30 -53.53 -44.54
N VAL A 1009 -61.63 -52.88 -45.68
CA VAL A 1009 -62.83 -52.11 -46.08
C VAL A 1009 -62.66 -50.59 -45.89
N ALA A 1010 -62.22 -49.84 -46.92
CA ALA A 1010 -63.03 -49.25 -48.01
C ALA A 1010 -64.15 -48.32 -47.48
N ALA A 1011 -64.47 -47.15 -48.01
CA ALA A 1011 -63.93 -46.28 -49.05
C ALA A 1011 -64.69 -44.94 -48.89
N LEU A 1012 -64.09 -43.88 -49.42
CA LEU A 1012 -64.77 -42.77 -50.12
C LEU A 1012 -65.70 -41.79 -49.37
N VAL A 1013 -65.72 -40.59 -49.97
CA VAL A 1013 -66.67 -39.48 -49.86
C VAL A 1013 -66.47 -38.62 -48.60
N VAL A 1014 -66.10 -37.35 -48.69
CA VAL A 1014 -66.91 -36.17 -49.09
C VAL A 1014 -65.97 -34.98 -48.78
N LEU A 1015 -65.78 -33.90 -49.52
CA LEU A 1015 -66.11 -33.42 -50.86
C LEU A 1015 -65.39 -32.05 -50.93
N LEU A 1016 -64.92 -31.74 -52.14
CA LEU A 1016 -64.39 -30.45 -52.64
C LEU A 1016 -62.95 -30.08 -52.23
#